data_AF-A0A9W9CYE9-F1
#
_entry.id   AF-A0A9W9CYE9-F1
#
_cell.length_a   1.000
_cell.length_b   1.000
_cell.length_c   1.000
_cell.angle_alpha   90.00
_cell.angle_beta   90.00
_cell.angle_gamma   90.00
#
_symmetry.space_group_name_H-M   'P 1'
#
loop_
_entity.id
_entity.type
_entity.pdbx_description
1 polymer ?
#
loop_
_entity_poly.entity_id
_entity_poly.type
_entity_poly.pdbx_seq_one_letter_code
_entity_poly.pdbx_strand_id
1 'polypeptide(L)'
;MEQGPSDSEEERQVKEGIRLSIMDQGSRPDASSPKASKLKTKRDADDQLDKGPTKRSRTSKSFSSQPSSPTLSNITMAFPNGALRITRTPGRRDQKNCINLGDLIHKVHLVSACIYAFFIARDELFRYLPLSHSSDDVPVYIGRDSNPNMDELVSLAAVREGITIGDKLTKKQLESIGPMLRQLCHERYGKNCHAFYAWGSGSCHSKILVLVYPTFLRLVITSCNMMDVDTELNDNHWYIHDVPKLAPRKKSTSNFETELLAHLQALGTPQEFIDSIQNQYDYSAVKVRLVTSVPGVHSGAKAEKHGLLRLRRVIMDLGLKLPRAKSKEELQLEICTASIGNLNAKWLDGFFDCAIGRSFLEVPEPAEDCAVPQELRIFYPTTEDVNDVTGEPQAGSANIGCHTRPWASAPKAVKDLFHHYHSKDAGRIFHEKLLIAYNPKDGTGLPYYVYVGSANLSQSAWGALEQDKKGNEATCDLKVTKTMNFECGVVVPGEVLESLFEPGTEGWQEGIVPYLQTAEKYDLVRDKPWNDPQWVQDFKEDWRQPGRPFPLRRATRFFLQSLVMARLATFFLIAVLLAPVLAYTALSDEQLRRIPSAGADFNIHNAAGLLAPILIPRVPDTPGSDAVQQHFVNFFATHLPSWTISFHNHTATTPATGTKLVNFRNLILRRDPPGSSTGDVSRLTLAAHYDSLYRPEGFIGATDSAAPCAMLLHVARSVDEALTKHWMANDGLDEDKGVQILLLDGEEAWVSWTDEDSTYGSRALAEHWETEVHPALSVFKHPIDSISLFVLLDLLGAPEPRVPSYFSSTHWAYEHLAEIEARMRKLKLLETTPKSLFLPESRKEVFHAGFISDDHVPFMHRGVDILHVIPTPFPWFWHKMEDDAEHLDDPTMQDWSKLITAFVAEWMDLEGHLPVWEKQAADPYEKTEL
;
A
#
# COMPACT_ATOMS: atom_id res chain seq x y z
N MET A 1 -14.20 -4.14 -68.43
CA MET A 1 -12.87 -4.05 -67.81
C MET A 1 -13.05 -3.50 -66.40
N GLU A 2 -13.54 -4.25 -65.41
CA GLU A 2 -13.12 -5.60 -64.92
C GLU A 2 -11.80 -5.55 -64.15
N GLN A 3 -11.63 -6.24 -63.01
CA GLN A 3 -12.54 -7.13 -62.25
C GLN A 3 -12.09 -7.16 -60.77
N GLY A 4 -12.94 -7.65 -59.85
CA GLY A 4 -12.50 -8.14 -58.52
C GLY A 4 -11.94 -9.56 -58.60
N PRO A 5 -11.86 -10.37 -57.52
CA PRO A 5 -12.41 -10.20 -56.16
C PRO A 5 -11.28 -10.31 -55.08
N SER A 6 -11.43 -10.65 -53.79
CA SER A 6 -12.57 -11.17 -52.98
C SER A 6 -12.41 -10.88 -51.48
N ASP A 7 -13.50 -10.51 -50.80
CA ASP A 7 -13.68 -10.69 -49.35
C ASP A 7 -14.10 -12.15 -49.03
N SER A 8 -13.74 -12.67 -47.85
CA SER A 8 -14.20 -13.99 -47.39
C SER A 8 -14.32 -14.11 -45.85
N GLU A 9 -15.17 -15.05 -45.42
CA GLU A 9 -15.50 -15.46 -44.05
C GLU A 9 -16.26 -14.51 -43.11
N GLU A 10 -15.68 -13.46 -42.51
CA GLU A 10 -16.27 -12.81 -41.32
C GLU A 10 -17.67 -12.18 -41.57
N GLU A 11 -17.83 -11.45 -42.67
CA GLU A 11 -19.11 -10.82 -43.06
C GLU A 11 -20.27 -11.83 -43.21
N ARG A 12 -19.96 -13.12 -43.44
CA ARG A 12 -20.96 -14.16 -43.72
C ARG A 12 -21.59 -14.73 -42.45
N GLN A 13 -20.85 -14.76 -41.34
CA GLN A 13 -21.37 -15.28 -40.06
C GLN A 13 -22.30 -14.26 -39.37
N VAL A 14 -22.03 -12.95 -39.51
CA VAL A 14 -22.83 -11.88 -38.91
C VAL A 14 -24.24 -11.79 -39.53
N LYS A 15 -24.39 -12.08 -40.83
CA LYS A 15 -25.66 -11.88 -41.56
C LYS A 15 -26.69 -13.00 -41.33
N GLU A 16 -26.28 -14.22 -41.00
CA GLU A 16 -27.23 -15.32 -40.76
C GLU A 16 -27.83 -15.30 -39.34
N GLY A 17 -27.06 -14.87 -38.33
CA GLY A 17 -27.54 -14.75 -36.94
C GLY A 17 -28.69 -13.75 -36.75
N ILE A 18 -28.81 -12.76 -37.65
CA ILE A 18 -29.89 -11.75 -37.63
C ILE A 18 -31.20 -12.31 -38.24
N ARG A 19 -31.13 -13.36 -39.08
CA ARG A 19 -32.28 -13.86 -39.84
C ARG A 19 -33.24 -14.72 -39.01
N LEU A 20 -32.79 -15.26 -37.87
CA LEU A 20 -33.56 -16.21 -37.04
C LEU A 20 -34.31 -15.58 -35.85
N SER A 21 -34.31 -14.25 -35.70
CA SER A 21 -35.00 -13.56 -34.60
C SER A 21 -36.29 -12.82 -34.98
N ILE A 22 -36.70 -12.84 -36.26
CA ILE A 22 -37.85 -12.06 -36.78
C ILE A 22 -38.89 -12.98 -37.45
N MET A 23 -39.33 -14.04 -36.75
CA MET A 23 -40.52 -14.81 -37.10
C MET A 23 -41.25 -15.36 -35.85
N ASP A 24 -41.90 -14.49 -35.07
CA ASP A 24 -43.33 -14.68 -34.76
C ASP A 24 -43.99 -13.37 -34.26
N GLN A 25 -45.19 -13.05 -34.77
CA GLN A 25 -46.10 -12.05 -34.20
C GLN A 25 -47.56 -12.32 -34.64
N GLY A 26 -48.38 -12.70 -33.66
CA GLY A 26 -49.84 -12.84 -33.75
C GLY A 26 -50.35 -13.61 -32.52
N SER A 27 -51.41 -13.20 -31.81
CA SER A 27 -52.39 -12.13 -32.07
C SER A 27 -53.00 -11.60 -30.77
N ARG A 28 -53.55 -10.38 -30.83
CA ARG A 28 -54.59 -9.85 -29.90
C ARG A 28 -55.96 -10.54 -30.20
N PRO A 29 -57.03 -10.47 -29.36
CA PRO A 29 -57.39 -9.29 -28.54
C PRO A 29 -58.14 -9.47 -27.18
N ASP A 30 -58.29 -8.32 -26.50
CA ASP A 30 -59.45 -7.80 -25.76
C ASP A 30 -60.10 -8.49 -24.53
N ALA A 31 -59.90 -7.82 -23.39
CA ALA A 31 -60.94 -7.12 -22.61
C ALA A 31 -61.75 -7.82 -21.48
N SER A 32 -62.24 -6.92 -20.60
CA SER A 32 -63.27 -7.07 -19.56
C SER A 32 -62.87 -7.57 -18.16
N SER A 33 -63.58 -7.00 -17.18
CA SER A 33 -63.75 -7.39 -15.78
C SER A 33 -65.28 -7.36 -15.52
N PRO A 34 -65.86 -7.59 -14.30
CA PRO A 34 -65.27 -7.89 -12.99
C PRO A 34 -66.05 -8.99 -12.19
N LYS A 35 -65.90 -9.00 -10.85
CA LYS A 35 -66.85 -9.49 -9.78
C LYS A 35 -66.67 -10.89 -9.14
N ALA A 36 -66.09 -10.86 -7.94
CA ALA A 36 -66.76 -11.10 -6.63
C ALA A 36 -67.31 -12.48 -6.19
N SER A 37 -67.42 -12.61 -4.84
CA SER A 37 -67.97 -13.71 -4.01
C SER A 37 -67.18 -15.04 -4.00
N LYS A 38 -66.74 -15.62 -2.87
CA LYS A 38 -67.31 -15.90 -1.51
C LYS A 38 -68.15 -17.18 -1.42
N LEU A 39 -67.54 -18.25 -0.88
CA LEU A 39 -68.07 -19.27 0.06
C LEU A 39 -66.92 -20.26 0.32
N LYS A 40 -66.42 -20.57 1.52
CA LYS A 40 -66.84 -20.47 2.93
C LYS A 40 -67.67 -21.65 3.48
N THR A 41 -66.95 -22.66 3.97
CA THR A 41 -67.35 -23.60 5.02
C THR A 41 -66.20 -23.63 6.06
N LYS A 42 -66.39 -23.39 7.37
CA LYS A 42 -67.19 -24.08 8.40
C LYS A 42 -66.54 -25.42 8.80
N ARG A 43 -66.31 -25.79 10.09
CA ARG A 43 -66.68 -25.32 11.46
C ARG A 43 -65.72 -26.03 12.46
N ASP A 44 -65.68 -25.88 13.79
CA ASP A 44 -66.08 -24.91 14.84
C ASP A 44 -65.10 -25.21 16.03
N ALA A 45 -64.67 -24.27 16.89
CA ALA A 45 -65.37 -23.73 18.07
C ALA A 45 -65.64 -24.81 19.16
N ASP A 46 -65.34 -24.64 20.45
CA ASP A 46 -64.69 -23.56 21.24
C ASP A 46 -63.70 -24.22 22.28
N ASP A 47 -63.35 -23.80 23.51
CA ASP A 47 -63.87 -22.75 24.41
C ASP A 47 -62.93 -22.31 25.58
N GLN A 48 -63.33 -21.19 26.19
CA GLN A 48 -63.17 -20.56 27.54
C GLN A 48 -62.63 -21.36 28.76
N LEU A 49 -62.23 -20.78 29.92
CA LEU A 49 -62.28 -19.40 30.47
C LEU A 49 -61.28 -19.17 31.64
N ASP A 50 -61.05 -17.89 32.01
CA ASP A 50 -61.15 -17.29 33.36
C ASP A 50 -59.97 -16.41 33.87
N LYS A 51 -60.18 -15.73 35.00
CA LYS A 51 -59.56 -14.44 35.39
C LYS A 51 -58.54 -14.57 36.53
N GLY A 52 -57.58 -13.66 36.60
CA GLY A 52 -56.68 -13.50 37.76
C GLY A 52 -57.15 -12.46 38.79
N PRO A 53 -56.56 -12.46 40.01
CA PRO A 53 -56.49 -11.27 40.87
C PRO A 53 -55.02 -10.83 41.14
N THR A 54 -54.78 -9.92 42.10
CA THR A 54 -53.53 -9.12 42.18
C THR A 54 -52.91 -8.96 43.58
N LYS A 55 -51.63 -8.53 43.59
CA LYS A 55 -50.86 -7.79 44.64
C LYS A 55 -50.05 -8.54 45.74
N ARG A 56 -48.76 -8.13 45.77
CA ARG A 56 -47.89 -7.75 46.93
C ARG A 56 -47.08 -8.81 47.74
N SER A 57 -45.75 -8.62 47.66
CA SER A 57 -44.83 -8.31 48.80
C SER A 57 -43.79 -9.36 49.29
N ARG A 58 -42.51 -8.97 49.17
CA ARG A 58 -41.32 -9.25 50.03
C ARG A 58 -40.63 -10.63 50.06
N THR A 59 -39.49 -10.67 49.38
CA THR A 59 -38.14 -11.04 49.88
C THR A 59 -37.90 -12.34 50.66
N SER A 60 -37.14 -13.27 50.05
CA SER A 60 -35.96 -13.90 50.66
C SER A 60 -34.98 -14.37 49.55
N LYS A 61 -33.74 -14.75 49.90
CA LYS A 61 -32.67 -15.13 48.94
C LYS A 61 -32.53 -16.64 48.78
N SER A 62 -32.21 -17.11 47.58
CA SER A 62 -31.43 -18.34 47.36
C SER A 62 -30.56 -18.19 46.09
N PHE A 63 -29.34 -18.71 46.12
CA PHE A 63 -28.42 -18.66 44.97
C PHE A 63 -28.77 -19.75 43.93
N SER A 64 -28.61 -19.42 42.65
CA SER A 64 -28.42 -20.40 41.57
C SER A 64 -27.43 -19.84 40.56
N SER A 65 -26.21 -20.38 40.53
CA SER A 65 -25.15 -19.94 39.63
C SER A 65 -25.19 -20.70 38.31
N GLN A 66 -25.58 -20.00 37.23
CA GLN A 66 -25.14 -20.32 35.88
C GLN A 66 -24.70 -19.01 35.21
N PRO A 67 -23.54 -18.97 34.52
CA PRO A 67 -23.15 -17.81 33.74
C PRO A 67 -24.04 -17.73 32.50
N SER A 68 -24.93 -16.73 32.47
CA SER A 68 -25.65 -16.37 31.25
C SER A 68 -24.67 -15.87 30.20
N SER A 69 -24.76 -16.41 28.97
CA SER A 69 -24.00 -15.93 27.82
C SER A 69 -24.11 -14.41 27.67
N PRO A 70 -23.03 -13.71 27.27
CA PRO A 70 -23.07 -12.26 27.11
C PRO A 70 -24.08 -11.88 26.02
N THR A 71 -25.15 -11.20 26.41
CA THR A 71 -26.09 -10.61 25.45
C THR A 71 -25.38 -9.51 24.69
N LEU A 72 -25.14 -9.71 23.38
CA LEU A 72 -24.63 -8.66 22.50
C LEU A 72 -25.54 -7.43 22.63
N SER A 73 -24.93 -6.27 22.85
CA SER A 73 -25.62 -4.99 22.76
C SER A 73 -26.12 -4.80 21.33
N ASN A 74 -27.41 -4.50 21.15
CA ASN A 74 -27.95 -4.17 19.83
C ASN A 74 -27.29 -2.88 19.31
N ILE A 75 -26.63 -2.98 18.15
CA ILE A 75 -26.13 -1.81 17.42
C ILE A 75 -27.26 -0.85 17.03
N THR A 76 -27.00 0.44 17.14
CA THR A 76 -27.93 1.53 16.79
C THR A 76 -27.38 2.35 15.62
N MET A 77 -28.27 2.97 14.84
CA MET A 77 -27.89 3.96 13.85
C MET A 77 -27.23 5.16 14.54
N ALA A 78 -25.98 5.45 14.17
CA ALA A 78 -25.23 6.63 14.62
C ALA A 78 -25.41 7.81 13.66
N PHE A 79 -25.67 7.53 12.37
CA PHE A 79 -25.76 8.53 11.30
C PHE A 79 -27.12 8.54 10.56
N PRO A 80 -28.29 8.52 11.26
CA PRO A 80 -29.62 8.35 10.65
C PRO A 80 -30.14 9.55 9.85
N ASN A 81 -29.42 10.68 9.85
CA ASN A 81 -29.68 11.85 8.99
C ASN A 81 -28.56 12.06 7.95
N GLY A 82 -27.59 11.15 7.91
CA GLY A 82 -26.30 11.35 7.26
C GLY A 82 -25.28 12.05 8.18
N ALA A 83 -24.01 11.98 7.76
CA ALA A 83 -22.89 12.68 8.36
C ALA A 83 -21.84 13.00 7.28
N LEU A 84 -21.06 14.07 7.51
CA LEU A 84 -19.89 14.43 6.72
C LEU A 84 -18.72 14.72 7.68
N ARG A 85 -17.60 14.02 7.48
CA ARG A 85 -16.43 14.01 8.38
C ARG A 85 -15.13 14.15 7.59
N ILE A 86 -14.06 14.54 8.27
CA ILE A 86 -12.67 14.38 7.82
C ILE A 86 -12.01 13.17 8.52
N THR A 87 -10.88 12.68 8.02
CA THR A 87 -10.09 11.64 8.72
C THR A 87 -9.60 12.14 10.08
N ARG A 88 -9.63 11.28 11.12
CA ARG A 88 -9.05 11.56 12.45
C ARG A 88 -7.55 11.27 12.43
N THR A 89 -6.82 12.19 11.82
CA THR A 89 -5.35 12.23 11.80
C THR A 89 -4.76 12.40 13.21
N PRO A 90 -3.47 12.06 13.45
CA PRO A 90 -2.89 12.05 14.79
C PRO A 90 -2.97 13.39 15.54
N GLY A 91 -2.83 14.53 14.86
CA GLY A 91 -3.00 15.86 15.47
C GLY A 91 -4.46 16.25 15.70
N ARG A 92 -5.40 15.62 14.98
CA ARG A 92 -6.86 15.80 15.13
C ARG A 92 -7.51 14.79 16.07
N ARG A 93 -6.72 14.04 16.87
CA ARG A 93 -7.21 12.99 17.78
C ARG A 93 -8.41 13.43 18.63
N ASP A 94 -8.32 14.62 19.24
CA ASP A 94 -9.37 15.18 20.11
C ASP A 94 -10.28 16.19 19.38
N GLN A 95 -10.10 16.39 18.07
CA GLN A 95 -10.97 17.26 17.27
C GLN A 95 -12.31 16.57 16.97
N LYS A 96 -13.36 17.39 16.94
CA LYS A 96 -14.70 16.98 16.49
C LYS A 96 -14.77 16.81 14.98
N ASN A 97 -15.84 16.19 14.52
CA ASN A 97 -16.14 15.99 13.10
C ASN A 97 -15.08 15.15 12.34
N CYS A 98 -14.26 14.41 13.08
CA CYS A 98 -13.24 13.50 12.55
C CYS A 98 -13.69 12.03 12.69
N ILE A 99 -13.23 11.11 11.84
CA ILE A 99 -13.61 9.68 11.88
C ILE A 99 -12.58 8.78 11.18
N ASN A 100 -12.37 7.55 11.69
CA ASN A 100 -11.57 6.50 11.03
C ASN A 100 -12.40 5.20 10.84
N LEU A 101 -11.84 4.17 10.18
CA LEU A 101 -12.54 2.90 9.90
C LEU A 101 -13.09 2.20 11.16
N GLY A 102 -12.38 2.26 12.29
CA GLY A 102 -12.83 1.68 13.57
C GLY A 102 -14.14 2.26 14.13
N ASP A 103 -14.46 3.51 13.80
CA ASP A 103 -15.74 4.14 14.16
C ASP A 103 -16.89 3.69 13.24
N LEU A 104 -16.58 3.17 12.05
CA LEU A 104 -17.52 2.85 10.97
C LEU A 104 -17.91 1.37 10.91
N ILE A 105 -16.96 0.47 11.15
CA ILE A 105 -17.09 -0.97 10.88
C ILE A 105 -17.16 -1.78 12.19
N HIS A 106 -18.38 -2.03 12.68
CA HIS A 106 -18.60 -2.79 13.91
C HIS A 106 -18.72 -4.30 13.59
N LYS A 107 -17.58 -4.94 13.30
CA LYS A 107 -17.52 -6.24 12.62
C LYS A 107 -18.37 -7.38 13.20
N VAL A 108 -18.52 -7.41 14.52
CA VAL A 108 -19.32 -8.41 15.28
C VAL A 108 -20.84 -8.28 15.03
N HIS A 109 -21.30 -7.17 14.42
CA HIS A 109 -22.71 -6.91 14.12
C HIS A 109 -23.04 -6.91 12.62
N LEU A 110 -22.07 -7.13 11.74
CA LEU A 110 -22.32 -7.16 10.29
C LEU A 110 -23.18 -8.37 9.90
N VAL A 111 -24.11 -8.13 8.98
CA VAL A 111 -24.92 -9.15 8.29
C VAL A 111 -24.34 -9.43 6.90
N SER A 112 -23.72 -8.41 6.29
CA SER A 112 -22.85 -8.50 5.11
C SER A 112 -22.08 -7.17 4.98
N ALA A 113 -20.98 -7.17 4.22
CA ALA A 113 -20.31 -5.93 3.80
C ALA A 113 -19.95 -6.02 2.31
N CYS A 114 -20.12 -4.93 1.57
CA CYS A 114 -19.52 -4.75 0.24
C CYS A 114 -18.64 -3.50 0.28
N ILE A 115 -17.36 -3.63 -0.08
CA ILE A 115 -16.39 -2.54 -0.06
C ILE A 115 -15.70 -2.48 -1.41
N TYR A 116 -15.73 -1.33 -2.07
CA TYR A 116 -14.95 -1.05 -3.29
C TYR A 116 -13.97 0.09 -3.00
N ALA A 117 -12.71 -0.09 -3.37
CA ALA A 117 -11.75 1.01 -3.50
C ALA A 117 -10.76 0.71 -4.64
N PHE A 118 -10.09 1.75 -5.13
CA PHE A 118 -9.02 1.61 -6.14
C PHE A 118 -7.90 0.69 -5.65
N PHE A 119 -7.38 0.99 -4.46
CA PHE A 119 -6.36 0.23 -3.76
C PHE A 119 -6.85 -0.15 -2.37
N ILE A 120 -6.45 -1.33 -1.90
CA ILE A 120 -6.80 -1.89 -0.60
C ILE A 120 -5.56 -2.63 -0.05
N ALA A 121 -4.89 -1.99 0.91
CA ALA A 121 -3.94 -2.66 1.80
C ALA A 121 -4.71 -3.68 2.63
N ARG A 122 -4.29 -4.95 2.55
CA ARG A 122 -5.17 -6.06 2.91
C ARG A 122 -5.28 -6.19 4.42
N ASP A 123 -4.15 -6.18 5.11
CA ASP A 123 -4.05 -6.41 6.55
C ASP A 123 -4.63 -5.23 7.35
N GLU A 124 -4.47 -4.02 6.80
CA GLU A 124 -5.03 -2.76 7.29
C GLU A 124 -6.57 -2.69 7.18
N LEU A 125 -7.18 -3.16 6.08
CA LEU A 125 -8.64 -3.23 5.98
C LEU A 125 -9.21 -4.46 6.69
N PHE A 126 -8.61 -5.64 6.50
CA PHE A 126 -9.23 -6.92 6.86
C PHE A 126 -9.26 -7.15 8.37
N ARG A 127 -8.40 -6.50 9.16
CA ARG A 127 -8.53 -6.41 10.63
C ARG A 127 -9.91 -5.90 11.08
N TYR A 128 -10.61 -5.10 10.25
CA TYR A 128 -11.97 -4.60 10.48
C TYR A 128 -13.09 -5.53 9.98
N LEU A 129 -12.81 -6.70 9.37
CA LEU A 129 -13.81 -7.55 8.72
C LEU A 129 -13.96 -8.93 9.38
N PRO A 130 -15.13 -9.59 9.27
CA PRO A 130 -15.40 -10.92 9.84
C PRO A 130 -15.08 -12.03 8.83
N LEU A 131 -13.84 -12.13 8.37
CA LEU A 131 -13.41 -13.16 7.41
C LEU A 131 -13.36 -14.57 8.05
N SER A 132 -13.76 -15.60 7.29
CA SER A 132 -13.90 -16.98 7.78
C SER A 132 -13.81 -18.02 6.66
N HIS A 133 -13.25 -19.20 6.96
CA HIS A 133 -13.25 -20.35 6.04
C HIS A 133 -14.58 -21.13 6.02
N SER A 134 -15.59 -20.70 6.78
CA SER A 134 -16.98 -21.13 6.63
C SER A 134 -17.67 -20.43 5.45
N SER A 135 -18.53 -21.15 4.73
CA SER A 135 -19.44 -20.56 3.74
C SER A 135 -20.68 -19.92 4.36
N ASP A 136 -20.96 -20.25 5.62
CA ASP A 136 -22.24 -19.94 6.28
C ASP A 136 -22.12 -18.71 7.21
N ASP A 137 -20.92 -18.13 7.29
CA ASP A 137 -20.62 -16.89 8.01
C ASP A 137 -20.92 -15.64 7.16
N VAL A 138 -20.84 -14.46 7.79
CA VAL A 138 -21.15 -13.14 7.21
C VAL A 138 -20.46 -12.92 5.86
N PRO A 139 -21.17 -12.79 4.72
CA PRO A 139 -20.55 -12.63 3.41
C PRO A 139 -19.96 -11.22 3.21
N VAL A 140 -18.71 -11.17 2.74
CA VAL A 140 -17.87 -9.98 2.58
C VAL A 140 -17.41 -9.86 1.13
N TYR A 141 -17.93 -8.88 0.41
CA TYR A 141 -17.66 -8.61 -1.00
C TYR A 141 -16.59 -7.51 -1.14
N ILE A 142 -15.49 -7.80 -1.85
CA ILE A 142 -14.33 -6.90 -1.97
C ILE A 142 -14.10 -6.54 -3.45
N GLY A 143 -14.31 -5.28 -3.80
CA GLY A 143 -14.16 -4.71 -5.13
C GLY A 143 -12.84 -3.93 -5.30
N ARG A 144 -12.10 -4.17 -6.39
CA ARG A 144 -10.77 -3.60 -6.66
C ARG A 144 -10.60 -3.19 -8.13
N ASP A 145 -9.57 -2.40 -8.45
CA ASP A 145 -9.14 -2.24 -9.85
C ASP A 145 -8.62 -3.56 -10.43
N SER A 146 -8.80 -3.77 -11.74
CA SER A 146 -8.42 -5.00 -12.44
C SER A 146 -7.02 -4.96 -13.06
N ASN A 147 -6.14 -4.06 -12.64
CA ASN A 147 -4.75 -4.00 -13.06
C ASN A 147 -3.92 -5.10 -12.35
N PRO A 148 -3.31 -6.06 -13.07
CA PRO A 148 -2.47 -7.09 -12.47
C PRO A 148 -1.28 -6.51 -11.68
N ASN A 149 -0.78 -5.34 -12.08
CA ASN A 149 0.33 -4.65 -11.41
C ASN A 149 -0.09 -3.99 -10.07
N MET A 150 -1.39 -3.99 -9.74
CA MET A 150 -1.95 -3.39 -8.51
C MET A 150 -2.66 -4.38 -7.58
N ASP A 151 -3.07 -5.55 -8.07
CA ASP A 151 -3.65 -6.62 -7.23
C ASP A 151 -3.08 -8.00 -7.58
N GLU A 152 -2.27 -8.51 -6.67
CA GLU A 152 -1.60 -9.82 -6.72
C GLU A 152 -2.50 -10.99 -7.14
N LEU A 153 -3.79 -11.02 -6.77
CA LEU A 153 -4.69 -12.10 -7.20
C LEU A 153 -4.99 -12.04 -8.70
N VAL A 154 -5.08 -10.82 -9.26
CA VAL A 154 -5.25 -10.60 -10.71
C VAL A 154 -3.99 -11.01 -11.46
N SER A 155 -2.80 -10.68 -10.92
CA SER A 155 -1.52 -11.17 -11.44
C SER A 155 -1.44 -12.70 -11.45
N LEU A 156 -1.60 -13.33 -10.28
CA LEU A 156 -1.51 -14.79 -10.12
C LEU A 156 -2.56 -15.55 -10.93
N ALA A 157 -3.78 -15.02 -11.05
CA ALA A 157 -4.82 -15.63 -11.89
C ALA A 157 -4.53 -15.48 -13.38
N ALA A 158 -3.95 -14.36 -13.83
CA ALA A 158 -3.49 -14.18 -15.21
C ALA A 158 -2.36 -15.15 -15.57
N VAL A 159 -1.33 -15.26 -14.72
CA VAL A 159 -0.21 -16.19 -14.93
C VAL A 159 -0.69 -17.64 -15.00
N ARG A 160 -1.59 -18.07 -14.08
CA ARG A 160 -2.15 -19.44 -14.07
C ARG A 160 -2.97 -19.79 -15.32
N GLU A 161 -3.65 -18.83 -15.94
CA GLU A 161 -4.38 -19.01 -17.20
C GLU A 161 -3.50 -18.76 -18.44
N GLY A 162 -2.17 -18.64 -18.28
CA GLY A 162 -1.21 -18.46 -19.37
C GLY A 162 -1.26 -17.07 -20.04
N ILE A 163 -1.78 -16.06 -19.34
CA ILE A 163 -1.96 -14.70 -19.86
C ILE A 163 -0.72 -13.87 -19.53
N THR A 164 0.02 -13.45 -20.57
CA THR A 164 1.12 -12.49 -20.43
C THR A 164 0.63 -11.19 -19.79
N ILE A 165 1.30 -10.79 -18.71
CA ILE A 165 1.03 -9.52 -18.03
C ILE A 165 1.66 -8.36 -18.81
N GLY A 166 0.93 -7.24 -18.81
CA GLY A 166 1.35 -5.91 -19.22
C GLY A 166 0.39 -4.90 -18.60
N ASP A 167 0.51 -3.61 -18.94
CA ASP A 167 -0.17 -2.47 -18.30
C ASP A 167 -1.68 -2.66 -18.00
N LYS A 168 -2.39 -3.47 -18.81
CA LYS A 168 -3.79 -3.79 -18.55
C LYS A 168 -4.29 -5.07 -19.22
N LEU A 169 -5.05 -5.86 -18.47
CA LEU A 169 -5.88 -6.94 -19.04
C LEU A 169 -7.00 -6.38 -19.91
N THR A 170 -7.28 -7.03 -21.04
CA THR A 170 -8.52 -6.81 -21.79
C THR A 170 -9.72 -7.37 -21.05
N LYS A 171 -10.93 -6.89 -21.38
CA LYS A 171 -12.17 -7.38 -20.76
C LYS A 171 -12.33 -8.90 -20.85
N LYS A 172 -11.98 -9.51 -21.99
CA LYS A 172 -12.05 -10.97 -22.19
C LYS A 172 -11.09 -11.74 -21.26
N GLN A 173 -9.89 -11.21 -21.04
CA GLN A 173 -8.91 -11.80 -20.13
C GLN A 173 -9.37 -11.71 -18.67
N LEU A 174 -9.95 -10.58 -18.26
CA LEU A 174 -10.55 -10.46 -16.91
C LEU A 174 -11.74 -11.43 -16.73
N GLU A 175 -12.57 -11.59 -17.76
CA GLU A 175 -13.69 -12.53 -17.76
C GLU A 175 -13.23 -14.00 -17.67
N SER A 176 -12.11 -14.37 -18.34
CA SER A 176 -11.59 -15.74 -18.29
C SER A 176 -10.93 -16.09 -16.95
N ILE A 177 -10.19 -15.17 -16.32
CA ILE A 177 -9.57 -15.42 -14.99
C ILE A 177 -10.56 -15.39 -13.82
N GLY A 178 -11.81 -14.96 -14.05
CA GLY A 178 -12.85 -14.81 -13.03
C GLY A 178 -13.10 -16.03 -12.12
N PRO A 179 -13.08 -17.29 -12.60
CA PRO A 179 -13.17 -18.48 -11.75
C PRO A 179 -11.94 -18.64 -10.84
N MET A 180 -10.74 -18.51 -11.39
CA MET A 180 -9.47 -18.59 -10.65
C MET A 180 -9.37 -17.51 -9.57
N LEU A 181 -9.79 -16.27 -9.88
CA LEU A 181 -9.87 -15.17 -8.91
C LEU A 181 -10.76 -15.49 -7.70
N ARG A 182 -11.93 -16.11 -7.91
CA ARG A 182 -12.81 -16.52 -6.80
C ARG A 182 -12.19 -17.65 -5.98
N GLN A 183 -11.56 -18.63 -6.63
CA GLN A 183 -10.85 -19.70 -5.94
C GLN A 183 -9.71 -19.16 -5.06
N LEU A 184 -8.82 -18.34 -5.62
CA LEU A 184 -7.70 -17.72 -4.90
C LEU A 184 -8.18 -16.84 -3.72
N CYS A 185 -9.29 -16.12 -3.90
CA CYS A 185 -9.91 -15.33 -2.83
C CYS A 185 -10.44 -16.24 -1.69
N HIS A 186 -11.08 -17.36 -2.01
CA HIS A 186 -11.58 -18.34 -1.04
C HIS A 186 -10.47 -19.10 -0.32
N GLU A 187 -9.39 -19.43 -1.03
CA GLU A 187 -8.19 -20.06 -0.48
C GLU A 187 -7.49 -19.16 0.53
N ARG A 188 -7.25 -17.88 0.18
CA ARG A 188 -6.42 -16.96 0.99
C ARG A 188 -7.17 -16.15 2.05
N TYR A 189 -8.46 -15.83 1.83
CA TYR A 189 -9.23 -14.93 2.70
C TYR A 189 -10.51 -15.55 3.27
N GLY A 190 -10.73 -16.85 3.05
CA GLY A 190 -11.91 -17.56 3.53
C GLY A 190 -13.09 -17.55 2.56
N LYS A 191 -14.01 -18.51 2.75
CA LYS A 191 -15.09 -18.82 1.80
C LYS A 191 -16.22 -17.79 1.80
N ASN A 192 -16.33 -17.00 2.87
CA ASN A 192 -17.23 -15.86 2.94
C ASN A 192 -16.65 -14.59 2.30
N CYS A 193 -15.40 -14.61 1.82
CA CYS A 193 -14.80 -13.50 1.08
C CYS A 193 -15.11 -13.64 -0.42
N HIS A 194 -15.50 -12.55 -1.08
CA HIS A 194 -15.95 -12.55 -2.47
C HIS A 194 -15.32 -11.40 -3.25
N ALA A 195 -14.15 -11.65 -3.83
CA ALA A 195 -13.48 -10.68 -4.70
C ALA A 195 -14.27 -10.45 -6.01
N PHE A 196 -14.37 -9.20 -6.44
CA PHE A 196 -14.95 -8.80 -7.72
C PHE A 196 -14.20 -7.60 -8.32
N TYR A 197 -14.26 -7.47 -9.65
CA TYR A 197 -13.44 -6.52 -10.40
C TYR A 197 -14.23 -5.95 -11.57
N ALA A 198 -14.26 -4.63 -11.70
CA ALA A 198 -14.79 -3.97 -12.89
C ALA A 198 -13.71 -3.87 -13.97
N TRP A 199 -14.08 -4.08 -15.25
CA TRP A 199 -13.19 -3.70 -16.35
C TRP A 199 -13.46 -2.25 -16.75
N GLY A 200 -12.46 -1.38 -16.56
CA GLY A 200 -12.45 0.00 -17.06
C GLY A 200 -11.31 0.23 -18.04
N SER A 201 -11.47 1.19 -18.96
CA SER A 201 -10.38 1.60 -19.84
C SER A 201 -9.30 2.36 -19.05
N GLY A 202 -9.72 3.32 -18.22
CA GLY A 202 -8.94 3.92 -17.13
C GLY A 202 -9.24 3.27 -15.77
N SER A 203 -8.99 4.00 -14.68
CA SER A 203 -8.96 3.44 -13.32
C SER A 203 -10.35 3.21 -12.72
N CYS A 204 -10.54 2.10 -12.02
CA CYS A 204 -11.72 1.78 -11.23
C CYS A 204 -11.64 2.50 -9.88
N HIS A 205 -11.67 3.83 -9.92
CA HIS A 205 -11.17 4.68 -8.85
C HIS A 205 -12.18 4.95 -7.71
N SER A 206 -13.44 4.56 -7.91
CA SER A 206 -14.56 4.63 -6.95
C SER A 206 -14.23 4.06 -5.57
N LYS A 207 -14.75 4.72 -4.54
CA LYS A 207 -14.45 4.44 -3.12
C LYS A 207 -15.74 4.47 -2.31
N ILE A 208 -16.29 3.29 -2.03
CA ILE A 208 -17.64 3.12 -1.49
C ILE A 208 -17.73 1.87 -0.60
N LEU A 209 -18.31 2.02 0.60
CA LEU A 209 -18.62 0.93 1.51
C LEU A 209 -20.13 0.85 1.71
N VAL A 210 -20.66 -0.37 1.66
CA VAL A 210 -22.08 -0.68 1.88
C VAL A 210 -22.14 -1.77 2.94
N LEU A 211 -22.30 -1.35 4.20
CA LEU A 211 -22.21 -2.22 5.37
C LEU A 211 -23.62 -2.53 5.88
N VAL A 212 -24.00 -3.80 5.89
CA VAL A 212 -25.36 -4.24 6.24
C VAL A 212 -25.39 -4.66 7.70
N TYR A 213 -26.28 -4.05 8.48
CA TYR A 213 -26.53 -4.37 9.89
C TYR A 213 -27.98 -4.91 10.05
N PRO A 214 -28.36 -5.49 11.21
CA PRO A 214 -29.65 -6.18 11.34
C PRO A 214 -30.90 -5.29 11.11
N THR A 215 -30.78 -4.00 11.41
CA THR A 215 -31.89 -3.02 11.38
C THR A 215 -31.68 -1.84 10.43
N PHE A 216 -30.49 -1.70 9.83
CA PHE A 216 -30.12 -0.60 8.92
C PHE A 216 -28.96 -0.99 7.99
N LEU A 217 -28.74 -0.19 6.96
CA LEU A 217 -27.57 -0.26 6.09
C LEU A 217 -26.77 1.03 6.26
N ARG A 218 -25.46 0.94 6.46
CA ARG A 218 -24.53 2.07 6.51
C ARG A 218 -23.85 2.20 5.14
N LEU A 219 -24.20 3.27 4.43
CA LEU A 219 -23.49 3.70 3.24
C LEU A 219 -22.34 4.63 3.64
N VAL A 220 -21.17 4.42 3.03
CA VAL A 220 -20.01 5.33 3.13
C VAL A 220 -19.48 5.63 1.74
N ILE A 221 -19.20 6.89 1.43
CA ILE A 221 -18.53 7.34 0.20
C ILE A 221 -17.39 8.27 0.63
N THR A 222 -16.18 8.04 0.13
CA THR A 222 -14.95 8.66 0.67
C THR A 222 -13.93 8.97 -0.43
N SER A 223 -12.93 9.79 -0.13
CA SER A 223 -11.75 10.03 -0.98
C SER A 223 -10.60 9.03 -0.74
N CYS A 224 -10.65 8.28 0.37
CA CYS A 224 -9.65 7.30 0.80
C CYS A 224 -9.59 6.04 -0.10
N ASN A 225 -8.38 5.60 -0.47
CA ASN A 225 -8.06 4.19 -0.64
C ASN A 225 -8.20 3.48 0.73
N MET A 226 -8.37 2.15 0.75
CA MET A 226 -8.44 1.43 2.03
C MET A 226 -7.02 1.08 2.50
N MET A 227 -6.35 2.08 3.07
CA MET A 227 -5.02 1.98 3.69
C MET A 227 -4.89 3.01 4.82
N ASP A 228 -4.07 2.76 5.83
CA ASP A 228 -3.94 3.57 7.04
C ASP A 228 -3.37 4.97 6.73
N VAL A 229 -2.49 5.09 5.73
CA VAL A 229 -2.04 6.38 5.18
C VAL A 229 -3.22 7.30 4.81
N ASP A 230 -4.27 6.77 4.19
CA ASP A 230 -5.46 7.54 3.81
C ASP A 230 -6.51 7.63 4.92
N THR A 231 -6.69 6.52 5.64
CA THR A 231 -7.84 6.33 6.55
C THR A 231 -7.54 6.67 8.00
N GLU A 232 -6.27 6.90 8.34
CA GLU A 232 -5.81 7.30 9.67
C GLU A 232 -4.78 8.46 9.66
N LEU A 233 -4.03 8.72 8.57
CA LEU A 233 -2.90 9.67 8.60
C LEU A 233 -3.03 10.94 7.73
N ASN A 234 -3.68 10.87 6.56
CA ASN A 234 -3.82 11.98 5.61
C ASN A 234 -5.22 12.62 5.58
N ASP A 235 -5.24 13.86 5.09
CA ASP A 235 -6.45 14.65 4.89
C ASP A 235 -7.33 14.06 3.76
N ASN A 236 -8.55 13.73 4.14
CA ASN A 236 -9.54 12.98 3.36
C ASN A 236 -10.96 13.19 3.93
N HIS A 237 -11.99 12.94 3.11
CA HIS A 237 -13.40 13.14 3.48
C HIS A 237 -14.21 11.84 3.53
N TRP A 238 -15.24 11.82 4.38
CA TRP A 238 -16.15 10.70 4.57
C TRP A 238 -17.60 11.20 4.60
N TYR A 239 -18.39 10.89 3.57
CA TYR A 239 -19.85 10.96 3.65
C TYR A 239 -20.41 9.61 4.14
N ILE A 240 -21.25 9.64 5.16
CA ILE A 240 -21.78 8.44 5.82
C ILE A 240 -23.30 8.58 5.97
N HIS A 241 -24.07 7.49 5.84
CA HIS A 241 -25.52 7.50 6.10
C HIS A 241 -26.02 6.14 6.58
N ASP A 242 -26.68 6.10 7.74
CA ASP A 242 -27.36 4.92 8.26
C ASP A 242 -28.83 4.93 7.81
N VAL A 243 -29.17 4.18 6.75
CA VAL A 243 -30.55 4.10 6.23
C VAL A 243 -31.33 2.94 6.87
N PRO A 244 -32.51 3.18 7.49
CA PRO A 244 -33.23 2.16 8.23
C PRO A 244 -33.86 1.11 7.31
N LYS A 245 -33.95 -0.14 7.79
CA LYS A 245 -34.58 -1.24 7.05
C LYS A 245 -36.09 -1.04 6.95
N LEU A 246 -36.65 -1.31 5.76
CA LEU A 246 -38.08 -1.17 5.52
C LEU A 246 -38.90 -2.20 6.29
N ALA A 247 -40.04 -1.77 6.83
CA ALA A 247 -41.02 -2.68 7.42
C ALA A 247 -41.56 -3.64 6.35
N PRO A 248 -41.81 -4.93 6.67
CA PRO A 248 -42.27 -5.92 5.70
C PRO A 248 -43.49 -5.44 4.87
N ARG A 249 -43.38 -5.57 3.55
CA ARG A 249 -44.36 -5.11 2.53
C ARG A 249 -44.44 -3.59 2.30
N LYS A 250 -43.70 -2.74 3.04
CA LYS A 250 -43.50 -1.34 2.62
C LYS A 250 -42.54 -1.33 1.42
N LYS A 251 -42.89 -0.59 0.37
CA LYS A 251 -41.96 -0.21 -0.71
C LYS A 251 -41.66 1.27 -0.58
N SER A 252 -40.40 1.64 -0.73
CA SER A 252 -39.94 3.01 -0.98
C SER A 252 -39.42 3.06 -2.41
N THR A 253 -39.45 4.21 -3.07
CA THR A 253 -38.89 4.38 -4.42
C THR A 253 -37.98 5.61 -4.39
N SER A 254 -36.67 5.38 -4.32
CA SER A 254 -35.68 6.44 -4.28
C SER A 254 -34.87 6.51 -5.56
N ASN A 255 -34.75 7.72 -6.12
CA ASN A 255 -33.80 7.99 -7.20
C ASN A 255 -32.36 7.72 -6.74
N PHE A 256 -32.03 8.05 -5.49
CA PHE A 256 -30.70 7.80 -4.92
C PHE A 256 -30.38 6.31 -4.86
N GLU A 257 -31.33 5.47 -4.44
CA GLU A 257 -31.19 4.01 -4.46
C GLU A 257 -31.01 3.49 -5.90
N THR A 258 -31.83 3.98 -6.82
CA THR A 258 -31.76 3.60 -8.24
C THR A 258 -30.40 3.94 -8.87
N GLU A 259 -29.83 5.09 -8.49
CA GLU A 259 -28.51 5.56 -8.96
C GLU A 259 -27.36 4.79 -8.28
N LEU A 260 -27.46 4.52 -6.98
CA LEU A 260 -26.52 3.72 -6.20
C LEU A 260 -26.41 2.28 -6.75
N LEU A 261 -27.55 1.59 -6.90
CA LEU A 261 -27.57 0.22 -7.40
C LEU A 261 -27.04 0.13 -8.84
N ALA A 262 -27.36 1.11 -9.70
CA ALA A 262 -26.81 1.19 -11.05
C ALA A 262 -25.29 1.37 -11.07
N HIS A 263 -24.71 2.13 -10.11
CA HIS A 263 -23.25 2.27 -9.99
C HIS A 263 -22.59 1.01 -9.43
N LEU A 264 -23.16 0.38 -8.40
CA LEU A 264 -22.67 -0.90 -7.87
C LEU A 264 -22.69 -2.00 -8.95
N GLN A 265 -23.75 -2.07 -9.77
CA GLN A 265 -23.81 -2.97 -10.93
C GLN A 265 -22.76 -2.63 -12.00
N ALA A 266 -22.49 -1.33 -12.25
CA ALA A 266 -21.42 -0.92 -13.17
C ALA A 266 -20.03 -1.30 -12.65
N LEU A 267 -19.82 -1.27 -11.33
CA LEU A 267 -18.63 -1.77 -10.64
C LEU A 267 -18.52 -3.31 -10.60
N GLY A 268 -19.45 -4.05 -11.21
CA GLY A 268 -19.42 -5.52 -11.23
C GLY A 268 -19.76 -6.18 -9.88
N THR A 269 -20.43 -5.46 -8.97
CA THR A 269 -20.85 -5.99 -7.66
C THR A 269 -21.73 -7.23 -7.85
N PRO A 270 -21.47 -8.36 -7.17
CA PRO A 270 -22.24 -9.59 -7.33
C PRO A 270 -23.74 -9.39 -7.09
N GLN A 271 -24.57 -9.97 -7.97
CA GLN A 271 -26.02 -9.76 -7.97
C GLN A 271 -26.68 -10.23 -6.67
N GLU A 272 -26.12 -11.24 -5.99
CA GLU A 272 -26.57 -11.70 -4.67
C GLU A 272 -26.53 -10.57 -3.62
N PHE A 273 -25.47 -9.75 -3.61
CA PHE A 273 -25.39 -8.59 -2.72
C PHE A 273 -26.40 -7.51 -3.14
N ILE A 274 -26.52 -7.22 -4.44
CA ILE A 274 -27.50 -6.27 -4.99
C ILE A 274 -28.93 -6.65 -4.56
N ASP A 275 -29.32 -7.91 -4.74
CA ASP A 275 -30.64 -8.44 -4.37
C ASP A 275 -30.88 -8.39 -2.86
N SER A 276 -29.82 -8.56 -2.04
CA SER A 276 -29.91 -8.49 -0.58
C SER A 276 -30.22 -7.09 -0.03
N ILE A 277 -29.97 -6.03 -0.81
CA ILE A 277 -30.21 -4.63 -0.41
C ILE A 277 -31.32 -3.93 -1.22
N GLN A 278 -31.59 -4.38 -2.45
CA GLN A 278 -32.53 -3.72 -3.36
C GLN A 278 -33.98 -3.73 -2.84
N ASN A 279 -34.59 -2.55 -2.77
CA ASN A 279 -35.90 -2.27 -2.17
C ASN A 279 -36.01 -2.67 -0.67
N GLN A 280 -34.90 -2.82 0.07
CA GLN A 280 -34.91 -3.26 1.48
C GLN A 280 -34.76 -2.11 2.49
N TYR A 281 -34.33 -0.92 2.07
CA TYR A 281 -33.97 0.20 2.97
C TYR A 281 -34.67 1.51 2.59
N ASP A 282 -34.91 2.39 3.57
CA ASP A 282 -35.67 3.62 3.36
C ASP A 282 -34.75 4.83 3.18
N TYR A 283 -34.35 5.08 1.94
CA TYR A 283 -33.47 6.18 1.55
C TYR A 283 -34.12 7.59 1.64
N SER A 284 -35.31 7.73 2.24
CA SER A 284 -36.04 9.01 2.31
C SER A 284 -35.34 10.10 3.14
N ALA A 285 -34.37 9.73 3.98
CA ALA A 285 -33.56 10.68 4.75
C ALA A 285 -32.35 11.22 3.95
N VAL A 286 -32.00 10.62 2.81
CA VAL A 286 -30.82 11.00 2.02
C VAL A 286 -31.09 12.28 1.22
N LYS A 287 -30.51 13.40 1.68
CA LYS A 287 -30.65 14.73 1.06
C LYS A 287 -29.54 15.08 0.04
N VAL A 288 -28.48 14.27 -0.03
CA VAL A 288 -27.36 14.47 -0.96
C VAL A 288 -27.68 13.86 -2.33
N ARG A 289 -26.95 14.28 -3.38
CA ARG A 289 -27.13 13.75 -4.74
C ARG A 289 -25.87 13.02 -5.19
N LEU A 290 -26.03 11.77 -5.63
CA LEU A 290 -24.91 10.96 -6.11
C LEU A 290 -24.36 11.53 -7.43
N VAL A 291 -23.03 11.57 -7.58
CA VAL A 291 -22.35 11.92 -8.83
C VAL A 291 -21.37 10.81 -9.15
N THR A 292 -21.50 10.26 -10.35
CA THR A 292 -20.84 9.03 -10.78
C THR A 292 -20.20 9.20 -12.15
N SER A 293 -19.11 8.48 -12.39
CA SER A 293 -18.57 8.26 -13.74
C SER A 293 -18.44 6.77 -13.99
N VAL A 294 -18.67 6.37 -15.24
CA VAL A 294 -18.50 5.00 -15.74
C VAL A 294 -17.77 5.11 -17.09
N PRO A 295 -16.78 4.25 -17.40
CA PRO A 295 -15.98 4.38 -18.61
C PRO A 295 -16.82 4.31 -19.90
N GLY A 296 -16.51 5.14 -20.89
CA GLY A 296 -17.13 5.11 -22.22
C GLY A 296 -17.44 6.48 -22.83
N VAL A 297 -18.30 6.45 -23.86
CA VAL A 297 -18.84 7.64 -24.54
C VAL A 297 -20.35 7.68 -24.34
N HIS A 298 -20.82 8.69 -23.61
CA HIS A 298 -22.22 8.79 -23.17
C HIS A 298 -22.95 9.86 -23.97
N SER A 299 -24.03 9.46 -24.66
CA SER A 299 -24.72 10.25 -25.67
C SER A 299 -26.23 10.35 -25.42
N GLY A 300 -26.84 11.44 -25.86
CA GLY A 300 -28.21 11.86 -25.52
C GLY A 300 -28.49 11.87 -24.02
N ALA A 301 -29.73 11.59 -23.62
CA ALA A 301 -30.16 11.56 -22.22
C ALA A 301 -29.42 10.54 -21.29
N LYS A 302 -28.54 9.67 -21.82
CA LYS A 302 -27.62 8.88 -20.98
C LYS A 302 -26.41 9.68 -20.48
N ALA A 303 -26.04 10.77 -21.15
CA ALA A 303 -24.89 11.59 -20.79
C ALA A 303 -25.04 12.26 -19.42
N GLU A 304 -26.25 12.67 -19.03
CA GLU A 304 -26.57 13.24 -17.72
C GLU A 304 -26.45 12.23 -16.54
N LYS A 305 -26.09 10.96 -16.81
CA LYS A 305 -25.80 9.96 -15.78
C LYS A 305 -24.32 9.90 -15.40
N HIS A 306 -23.41 10.47 -16.20
CA HIS A 306 -21.98 10.33 -16.00
C HIS A 306 -21.22 11.68 -16.07
N GLY A 307 -20.20 11.84 -15.22
CA GLY A 307 -19.20 12.91 -15.32
C GLY A 307 -19.74 14.34 -15.30
N LEU A 308 -19.19 15.21 -16.15
CA LEU A 308 -19.54 16.63 -16.26
C LEU A 308 -21.04 16.90 -16.40
N LEU A 309 -21.73 16.18 -17.29
CA LEU A 309 -23.16 16.39 -17.50
C LEU A 309 -24.01 15.84 -16.34
N ARG A 310 -23.52 14.86 -15.57
CA ARG A 310 -24.12 14.47 -14.30
C ARG A 310 -23.98 15.56 -13.23
N LEU A 311 -22.81 16.17 -13.11
CA LEU A 311 -22.61 17.32 -12.20
C LEU A 311 -23.56 18.46 -12.56
N ARG A 312 -23.60 18.87 -13.83
CA ARG A 312 -24.55 19.89 -14.32
C ARG A 312 -26.00 19.57 -13.96
N ARG A 313 -26.46 18.36 -14.29
CA ARG A 313 -27.83 17.89 -13.98
C ARG A 313 -28.12 17.99 -12.48
N VAL A 314 -27.20 17.55 -11.61
CA VAL A 314 -27.35 17.65 -10.16
C VAL A 314 -27.42 19.11 -9.67
N ILE A 315 -26.54 19.99 -10.13
CA ILE A 315 -26.52 21.41 -9.74
C ILE A 315 -27.73 22.20 -10.28
N MET A 316 -28.32 21.77 -11.41
CA MET A 316 -29.59 22.29 -11.91
C MET A 316 -30.78 21.80 -11.08
N ASP A 317 -30.90 20.48 -10.86
CA ASP A 317 -32.01 19.88 -10.13
C ASP A 317 -32.09 20.34 -8.65
N LEU A 318 -30.95 20.71 -8.04
CA LEU A 318 -30.88 21.23 -6.68
C LEU A 318 -31.35 22.70 -6.55
N GLY A 319 -31.63 23.41 -7.66
CA GLY A 319 -32.21 24.76 -7.63
C GLY A 319 -31.34 25.84 -6.95
N LEU A 320 -30.04 25.58 -6.79
CA LEU A 320 -29.14 26.39 -5.96
C LEU A 320 -29.01 27.85 -6.45
N LYS A 321 -28.87 28.78 -5.51
CA LYS A 321 -28.86 30.25 -5.77
C LYS A 321 -27.48 30.81 -6.13
N LEU A 322 -26.57 30.00 -6.67
CA LEU A 322 -25.25 30.48 -7.10
C LEU A 322 -25.33 31.39 -8.34
N PRO A 323 -24.44 32.39 -8.46
CA PRO A 323 -24.20 33.13 -9.70
C PRO A 323 -23.97 32.20 -10.90
N ARG A 324 -24.55 32.54 -12.04
CA ARG A 324 -24.45 31.77 -13.30
C ARG A 324 -23.71 32.52 -14.42
N ALA A 325 -23.05 33.62 -14.07
CA ALA A 325 -22.28 34.46 -14.98
C ALA A 325 -20.85 34.62 -14.43
N LYS A 326 -19.87 34.38 -15.31
CA LYS A 326 -18.46 34.70 -15.10
C LYS A 326 -18.30 36.22 -14.92
N SER A 327 -17.28 36.66 -14.18
CA SER A 327 -17.04 38.03 -13.68
C SER A 327 -17.85 38.48 -12.45
N LYS A 328 -18.28 37.57 -11.57
CA LYS A 328 -18.95 37.93 -10.30
C LYS A 328 -18.10 37.58 -9.07
N GLU A 329 -17.72 38.61 -8.32
CA GLU A 329 -17.04 38.55 -7.02
C GLU A 329 -17.90 37.95 -5.88
N GLU A 330 -18.91 37.13 -6.21
CA GLU A 330 -19.91 36.50 -5.34
C GLU A 330 -19.86 34.96 -5.43
N LEU A 331 -18.93 34.42 -6.23
CA LEU A 331 -18.71 33.00 -6.42
C LEU A 331 -17.21 32.70 -6.48
N GLN A 332 -16.80 31.66 -5.79
CA GLN A 332 -15.51 30.99 -5.92
C GLN A 332 -15.77 29.48 -5.95
N LEU A 333 -15.10 28.78 -6.87
CA LEU A 333 -14.97 27.33 -6.90
C LEU A 333 -13.56 26.97 -6.41
N GLU A 334 -13.46 26.36 -5.23
CA GLU A 334 -12.21 25.83 -4.69
C GLU A 334 -12.16 24.32 -4.88
N ILE A 335 -11.00 23.83 -5.33
CA ILE A 335 -10.76 22.43 -5.66
C ILE A 335 -9.50 21.98 -4.93
N CYS A 336 -9.58 20.90 -4.16
CA CYS A 336 -8.41 20.14 -3.71
C CYS A 336 -8.53 18.70 -4.25
N THR A 337 -7.44 18.13 -4.76
CA THR A 337 -7.51 16.94 -5.62
C THR A 337 -6.16 16.23 -5.70
N ALA A 338 -6.11 14.97 -5.24
CA ALA A 338 -4.88 14.17 -5.22
C ALA A 338 -4.14 14.10 -6.57
N SER A 339 -4.89 14.03 -7.67
CA SER A 339 -4.31 14.09 -9.01
C SER A 339 -4.95 15.16 -9.87
N ILE A 340 -4.16 15.72 -10.77
CA ILE A 340 -4.56 16.74 -11.75
C ILE A 340 -4.20 16.22 -13.14
N GLY A 341 -5.17 16.22 -14.06
CA GLY A 341 -4.93 15.84 -15.46
C GLY A 341 -4.13 16.89 -16.24
N ASN A 342 -3.97 16.69 -17.55
CA ASN A 342 -3.45 17.75 -18.41
C ASN A 342 -4.54 18.81 -18.66
N LEU A 343 -4.47 19.92 -17.90
CA LEU A 343 -5.47 20.99 -17.90
C LEU A 343 -5.30 21.94 -19.09
N ASN A 344 -6.42 22.38 -19.66
CA ASN A 344 -6.47 23.38 -20.73
C ASN A 344 -7.73 24.23 -20.56
N ALA A 345 -7.70 25.46 -21.09
CA ALA A 345 -8.77 26.44 -20.87
C ALA A 345 -10.16 25.94 -21.34
N LYS A 346 -10.24 25.38 -22.56
CA LYS A 346 -11.49 24.83 -23.12
C LYS A 346 -12.13 23.76 -22.23
N TRP A 347 -11.33 22.89 -21.61
CA TRP A 347 -11.86 21.89 -20.67
C TRP A 347 -12.23 22.50 -19.31
N LEU A 348 -11.43 23.45 -18.79
CA LEU A 348 -11.72 24.15 -17.53
C LEU A 348 -12.99 25.01 -17.63
N ASP A 349 -13.26 25.61 -18.78
CA ASP A 349 -14.47 26.40 -19.05
C ASP A 349 -15.72 25.51 -19.07
N GLY A 350 -15.67 24.37 -19.76
CA GLY A 350 -16.74 23.37 -19.76
C GLY A 350 -16.94 22.68 -18.40
N PHE A 351 -15.85 22.47 -17.64
CA PHE A 351 -15.91 22.01 -16.24
C PHE A 351 -16.61 23.06 -15.37
N PHE A 352 -16.19 24.32 -15.45
CA PHE A 352 -16.78 25.43 -14.70
C PHE A 352 -18.27 25.56 -15.01
N ASP A 353 -18.66 25.59 -16.29
CA ASP A 353 -20.07 25.71 -16.69
C ASP A 353 -20.93 24.54 -16.19
N CYS A 354 -20.37 23.34 -16.08
CA CYS A 354 -21.06 22.19 -15.47
C CYS A 354 -21.14 22.31 -13.94
N ALA A 355 -20.04 22.72 -13.29
CA ALA A 355 -19.99 22.97 -11.85
C ALA A 355 -20.88 24.15 -11.41
N ILE A 356 -21.11 25.14 -12.29
CA ILE A 356 -22.11 26.20 -12.10
C ILE A 356 -23.48 25.86 -12.70
N GLY A 357 -23.71 24.61 -13.12
CA GLY A 357 -24.99 24.11 -13.62
C GLY A 357 -25.64 25.00 -14.69
N ARG A 358 -24.85 25.49 -15.65
CA ARG A 358 -25.28 26.46 -16.67
C ARG A 358 -26.39 25.86 -17.54
N SER A 359 -27.47 26.62 -17.74
CA SER A 359 -28.67 26.13 -18.44
C SER A 359 -28.39 25.75 -19.91
N PHE A 360 -27.59 26.57 -20.59
CA PHE A 360 -27.03 26.30 -21.92
C PHE A 360 -25.53 26.02 -21.81
N LEU A 361 -25.06 25.03 -22.55
CA LEU A 361 -23.64 24.72 -22.74
C LEU A 361 -23.29 24.85 -24.21
N GLU A 362 -22.05 25.24 -24.48
CA GLU A 362 -21.46 25.34 -25.81
C GLU A 362 -20.03 24.79 -25.74
N VAL A 363 -19.50 24.27 -26.84
CA VAL A 363 -18.14 23.75 -26.91
C VAL A 363 -17.35 24.68 -27.85
N PRO A 364 -16.47 25.57 -27.34
CA PRO A 364 -15.76 26.54 -28.16
C PRO A 364 -15.05 25.91 -29.36
N GLU A 365 -15.08 26.55 -30.51
CA GLU A 365 -14.43 26.02 -31.73
C GLU A 365 -12.89 25.97 -31.55
N PRO A 366 -12.16 25.05 -32.23
CA PRO A 366 -10.71 24.89 -32.05
C PRO A 366 -9.84 26.12 -32.36
N ALA A 367 -10.42 27.18 -32.92
CA ALA A 367 -9.75 28.44 -33.25
C ALA A 367 -10.10 29.61 -32.29
N GLU A 368 -10.89 29.36 -31.24
CA GLU A 368 -11.30 30.39 -30.28
C GLU A 368 -10.39 30.43 -29.05
N ASP A 369 -9.92 31.62 -28.69
CA ASP A 369 -9.16 31.89 -27.47
C ASP A 369 -10.07 31.79 -26.23
N CYS A 370 -10.36 30.55 -25.81
CA CYS A 370 -11.10 30.26 -24.60
C CYS A 370 -10.31 30.74 -23.36
N ALA A 371 -10.89 31.66 -22.59
CA ALA A 371 -10.30 32.17 -21.35
C ALA A 371 -10.45 31.15 -20.20
N VAL A 372 -9.45 31.06 -19.32
CA VAL A 372 -9.56 30.26 -18.09
C VAL A 372 -10.45 30.99 -17.08
N PRO A 373 -11.51 30.36 -16.52
CA PRO A 373 -12.33 30.97 -15.47
C PRO A 373 -11.48 31.35 -14.25
N GLN A 374 -11.53 32.61 -13.82
CA GLN A 374 -10.72 33.14 -12.71
C GLN A 374 -11.34 32.85 -11.34
N GLU A 375 -12.60 32.43 -11.34
CA GLU A 375 -13.35 31.94 -10.18
C GLU A 375 -12.95 30.51 -9.77
N LEU A 376 -11.97 29.88 -10.44
CA LEU A 376 -11.36 28.61 -10.03
C LEU A 376 -10.13 28.84 -9.12
N ARG A 377 -9.97 28.02 -8.09
CA ARG A 377 -8.69 27.81 -7.38
C ARG A 377 -8.41 26.33 -7.23
N ILE A 378 -7.14 25.97 -7.31
CA ILE A 378 -6.64 24.61 -7.16
C ILE A 378 -5.65 24.62 -5.99
N PHE A 379 -6.02 24.01 -4.86
CA PHE A 379 -5.15 23.75 -3.73
C PHE A 379 -4.43 22.43 -3.96
N TYR A 380 -3.11 22.51 -4.14
CA TYR A 380 -2.24 21.39 -4.48
C TYR A 380 -0.82 21.71 -3.97
N PRO A 381 -0.01 20.76 -3.50
CA PRO A 381 1.25 21.08 -2.87
C PRO A 381 2.33 21.32 -3.93
N THR A 382 3.23 22.23 -3.65
CA THR A 382 4.51 22.39 -4.33
C THR A 382 5.49 21.31 -3.89
N THR A 383 6.62 21.19 -4.58
CA THR A 383 7.76 20.40 -4.07
C THR A 383 8.30 20.92 -2.73
N GLU A 384 8.16 22.22 -2.44
CA GLU A 384 8.58 22.81 -1.15
C GLU A 384 7.62 22.36 -0.03
N ASP A 385 6.30 22.43 -0.26
CA ASP A 385 5.28 21.98 0.73
C ASP A 385 5.44 20.48 1.09
N VAL A 386 5.77 19.61 0.13
CA VAL A 386 5.96 18.16 0.39
C VAL A 386 7.25 17.86 1.19
N ASN A 387 8.27 18.71 1.07
CA ASN A 387 9.49 18.57 1.88
C ASN A 387 9.25 18.93 3.36
N ASP A 388 8.27 19.80 3.65
CA ASP A 388 7.85 20.18 5.00
C ASP A 388 6.86 19.18 5.66
N VAL A 389 6.33 18.22 4.91
CA VAL A 389 5.57 17.06 5.44
C VAL A 389 6.53 16.12 6.17
N THR A 390 6.09 15.46 7.25
CA THR A 390 6.96 14.56 8.04
C THR A 390 6.30 13.24 8.40
N GLY A 391 7.10 12.19 8.55
CA GLY A 391 6.62 10.83 8.81
C GLY A 391 5.99 10.17 7.57
N GLU A 392 5.20 9.13 7.81
CA GLU A 392 4.51 8.35 6.78
C GLU A 392 3.62 9.18 5.80
N PRO A 393 2.98 10.30 6.20
CA PRO A 393 2.36 11.24 5.26
C PRO A 393 3.29 11.72 4.13
N GLN A 394 4.60 11.85 4.38
CA GLN A 394 5.58 12.26 3.37
C GLN A 394 5.77 11.17 2.30
N ALA A 395 5.88 9.90 2.71
CA ALA A 395 5.84 8.76 1.78
C ALA A 395 4.49 8.65 1.06
N GLY A 396 3.40 9.02 1.74
CA GLY A 396 2.06 9.15 1.16
C GLY A 396 1.97 10.10 -0.04
N SER A 397 2.94 11.02 -0.23
CA SER A 397 2.98 11.93 -1.37
C SER A 397 3.23 11.24 -2.73
N ALA A 398 3.72 9.99 -2.74
CA ALA A 398 3.81 9.17 -3.96
C ALA A 398 2.41 8.87 -4.58
N ASN A 399 1.33 9.02 -3.80
CA ASN A 399 -0.06 8.84 -4.25
C ASN A 399 -0.69 10.10 -4.87
N ILE A 400 0.04 11.21 -4.97
CA ILE A 400 -0.45 12.47 -5.57
C ILE A 400 0.40 12.89 -6.79
N GLY A 401 -0.25 13.39 -7.84
CA GLY A 401 0.42 13.64 -9.13
C GLY A 401 -0.27 14.61 -10.09
N CYS A 402 0.46 15.64 -10.54
CA CYS A 402 -0.02 16.69 -11.45
C CYS A 402 0.51 16.53 -12.89
N HIS A 403 -0.31 16.00 -13.80
CA HIS A 403 0.01 15.75 -15.21
C HIS A 403 -0.11 16.99 -16.12
N THR A 404 -0.15 18.21 -15.57
CA THR A 404 -0.04 19.46 -16.35
C THR A 404 1.44 19.70 -16.72
N ARG A 405 1.96 18.84 -17.62
CA ARG A 405 3.36 18.77 -18.02
C ARG A 405 3.57 19.12 -19.51
N PRO A 406 4.75 19.67 -19.88
CA PRO A 406 5.76 20.25 -18.98
C PRO A 406 5.26 21.52 -18.28
N TRP A 407 5.48 21.65 -16.97
CA TRP A 407 4.98 22.80 -16.19
C TRP A 407 5.51 24.14 -16.73
N ALA A 408 6.74 24.16 -17.24
CA ALA A 408 7.34 25.34 -17.86
C ALA A 408 6.48 25.89 -19.02
N SER A 409 6.02 25.02 -19.93
CA SER A 409 5.22 25.38 -21.11
C SER A 409 3.70 25.41 -20.87
N ALA A 410 3.21 24.98 -19.71
CA ALA A 410 1.80 25.10 -19.35
C ALA A 410 1.33 26.57 -19.42
N PRO A 411 0.11 26.87 -19.94
CA PRO A 411 -0.34 28.25 -20.11
C PRO A 411 -0.40 29.01 -18.77
N LYS A 412 0.08 30.27 -18.75
CA LYS A 412 0.14 31.06 -17.51
C LYS A 412 -1.21 31.11 -16.79
N ALA A 413 -2.30 31.34 -17.52
CA ALA A 413 -3.65 31.42 -16.98
C ALA A 413 -4.16 30.11 -16.33
N VAL A 414 -3.57 28.94 -16.65
CA VAL A 414 -3.84 27.66 -15.96
C VAL A 414 -2.99 27.54 -14.69
N LYS A 415 -1.70 27.92 -14.77
CA LYS A 415 -0.81 27.97 -13.60
C LYS A 415 -1.27 28.99 -12.55
N ASP A 416 -1.89 30.07 -13.01
CA ASP A 416 -2.50 31.13 -12.18
C ASP A 416 -3.63 30.64 -11.25
N LEU A 417 -4.11 29.40 -11.39
CA LEU A 417 -5.12 28.81 -10.50
C LEU A 417 -4.51 28.14 -9.25
N PHE A 418 -3.21 27.84 -9.25
CA PHE A 418 -2.57 27.01 -8.22
C PHE A 418 -2.23 27.79 -6.94
N HIS A 419 -2.59 27.21 -5.80
CA HIS A 419 -2.36 27.71 -4.44
C HIS A 419 -1.74 26.59 -3.61
N HIS A 420 -0.85 26.95 -2.67
CA HIS A 420 -0.17 26.01 -1.80
C HIS A 420 -1.17 25.18 -0.97
N TYR A 421 -0.81 23.94 -0.66
CA TYR A 421 -1.57 23.12 0.30
C TYR A 421 -0.85 23.08 1.63
N HIS A 422 -1.42 23.73 2.65
CA HIS A 422 -0.98 23.64 4.04
C HIS A 422 -2.10 23.07 4.89
N SER A 423 -1.88 21.89 5.46
CA SER A 423 -2.85 21.27 6.38
C SER A 423 -2.95 22.05 7.69
N LYS A 424 -4.15 22.02 8.29
CA LYS A 424 -4.41 22.45 9.67
C LYS A 424 -3.85 21.47 10.72
N ASP A 425 -3.56 20.23 10.35
CA ASP A 425 -2.76 19.30 11.16
C ASP A 425 -1.31 19.39 10.66
N ALA A 426 -0.43 19.93 11.50
CA ALA A 426 0.92 20.31 11.07
C ALA A 426 1.74 19.08 10.63
N GLY A 427 2.34 19.17 9.44
CA GLY A 427 3.13 18.09 8.86
C GLY A 427 2.30 16.98 8.19
N ARG A 428 1.00 17.20 7.90
CA ARG A 428 0.15 16.30 7.11
C ARG A 428 -0.01 16.77 5.65
N ILE A 429 -0.30 15.81 4.79
CA ILE A 429 -0.72 16.00 3.40
C ILE A 429 -2.12 15.38 3.22
N PHE A 430 -2.62 15.34 1.99
CA PHE A 430 -3.96 14.85 1.64
C PHE A 430 -3.91 13.76 0.58
N HIS A 431 -5.00 13.00 0.51
CA HIS A 431 -5.41 12.31 -0.71
C HIS A 431 -6.87 12.65 -1.07
N GLU A 432 -7.40 13.78 -0.57
CA GLU A 432 -8.77 14.23 -0.81
C GLU A 432 -9.11 14.55 -2.28
N LYS A 433 -10.42 14.59 -2.56
CA LYS A 433 -11.01 15.12 -3.80
C LYS A 433 -12.26 15.92 -3.42
N LEU A 434 -12.04 17.21 -3.22
CA LEU A 434 -12.99 18.20 -2.69
C LEU A 434 -13.27 19.27 -3.76
N LEU A 435 -14.54 19.63 -3.94
CA LEU A 435 -14.95 20.81 -4.72
C LEU A 435 -15.97 21.60 -3.91
N ILE A 436 -15.67 22.85 -3.59
CA ILE A 436 -16.55 23.76 -2.83
C ILE A 436 -16.95 24.93 -3.73
N ALA A 437 -18.26 25.17 -3.86
CA ALA A 437 -18.78 26.39 -4.48
C ALA A 437 -19.31 27.31 -3.37
N TYR A 438 -18.73 28.49 -3.17
CA TYR A 438 -19.13 29.41 -2.09
C TYR A 438 -19.03 30.88 -2.50
N ASN A 439 -19.47 31.79 -1.62
CA ASN A 439 -19.35 33.24 -1.81
C ASN A 439 -18.13 33.78 -1.04
N PRO A 440 -17.03 34.21 -1.69
CA PRO A 440 -15.83 34.67 -1.00
C PRO A 440 -15.99 36.00 -0.25
N LYS A 441 -17.10 36.73 -0.44
CA LYS A 441 -17.42 37.95 0.32
C LYS A 441 -18.21 37.70 1.59
N ASP A 442 -18.84 36.53 1.73
CA ASP A 442 -19.63 36.17 2.91
C ASP A 442 -18.90 35.08 3.68
N GLY A 443 -17.91 35.47 4.48
CA GLY A 443 -17.14 34.55 5.33
C GLY A 443 -17.98 33.85 6.41
N THR A 444 -19.19 34.36 6.68
CA THR A 444 -20.21 33.75 7.54
C THR A 444 -21.22 32.88 6.77
N GLY A 445 -21.17 32.90 5.44
CA GLY A 445 -22.13 32.22 4.58
C GLY A 445 -21.82 30.73 4.45
N LEU A 446 -22.88 29.95 4.29
CA LEU A 446 -22.77 28.55 3.85
C LEU A 446 -22.29 28.51 2.38
N PRO A 447 -21.51 27.49 1.97
CA PRO A 447 -21.22 27.26 0.57
C PRO A 447 -22.53 26.97 -0.18
N TYR A 448 -22.63 27.31 -1.46
CA TYR A 448 -23.76 26.91 -2.30
C TYR A 448 -23.89 25.38 -2.35
N TYR A 449 -22.76 24.67 -2.52
CA TYR A 449 -22.65 23.23 -2.36
C TYR A 449 -21.20 22.80 -2.09
N VAL A 450 -21.05 21.55 -1.66
CA VAL A 450 -19.78 20.83 -1.55
C VAL A 450 -19.90 19.50 -2.29
N TYR A 451 -18.88 19.10 -3.03
CA TYR A 451 -18.71 17.74 -3.55
C TYR A 451 -17.54 17.05 -2.84
N VAL A 452 -17.75 15.80 -2.44
CA VAL A 452 -16.70 14.88 -1.92
C VAL A 452 -16.83 13.51 -2.59
N GLY A 453 -15.71 12.84 -2.84
CA GLY A 453 -15.70 11.49 -3.43
C GLY A 453 -14.34 11.10 -4.01
N SER A 454 -14.35 10.32 -5.09
CA SER A 454 -13.12 9.85 -5.73
C SER A 454 -12.64 10.71 -6.92
N ALA A 455 -13.52 11.44 -7.61
CA ALA A 455 -13.20 12.07 -8.89
C ALA A 455 -12.13 13.18 -8.81
N ASN A 456 -10.91 12.86 -9.24
CA ASN A 456 -9.80 13.81 -9.44
C ASN A 456 -10.11 14.86 -10.54
N LEU A 457 -9.39 15.98 -10.56
CA LEU A 457 -9.56 17.03 -11.58
C LEU A 457 -8.93 16.63 -12.93
N SER A 458 -9.59 15.73 -13.66
CA SER A 458 -9.12 15.22 -14.95
C SER A 458 -10.24 14.94 -15.96
N GLN A 459 -9.86 14.91 -17.24
CA GLN A 459 -10.70 14.39 -18.33
C GLN A 459 -11.05 12.89 -18.14
N SER A 460 -10.18 12.09 -17.52
CA SER A 460 -10.45 10.65 -17.30
C SER A 460 -11.54 10.41 -16.25
N ALA A 461 -11.60 11.23 -15.21
CA ALA A 461 -12.58 11.17 -14.13
C ALA A 461 -13.93 11.81 -14.52
N TRP A 462 -13.91 13.04 -15.03
CA TRP A 462 -15.16 13.79 -15.33
C TRP A 462 -15.61 13.69 -16.79
N GLY A 463 -14.76 13.22 -17.70
CA GLY A 463 -14.98 13.28 -19.14
C GLY A 463 -14.67 14.64 -19.76
N ALA A 464 -14.87 14.74 -21.07
CA ALA A 464 -14.81 15.95 -21.87
C ALA A 464 -16.13 16.16 -22.63
N LEU A 465 -16.44 17.40 -22.99
CA LEU A 465 -17.63 17.74 -23.78
C LEU A 465 -17.30 17.81 -25.28
N GLU A 466 -18.19 17.24 -26.09
CA GLU A 466 -18.13 17.22 -27.55
C GLU A 466 -19.55 17.23 -28.12
N GLN A 467 -19.73 17.68 -29.37
CA GLN A 467 -21.03 17.65 -30.04
C GLN A 467 -21.55 16.22 -30.25
N ASP A 468 -22.81 15.98 -29.91
CA ASP A 468 -23.52 14.72 -30.17
C ASP A 468 -24.31 14.79 -31.49
N LYS A 469 -23.94 13.94 -32.45
CA LYS A 469 -24.64 13.81 -33.74
C LYS A 469 -26.10 13.33 -33.61
N LYS A 470 -26.53 12.88 -32.43
CA LYS A 470 -27.92 12.45 -32.16
C LYS A 470 -28.87 13.59 -31.81
N GLY A 471 -28.36 14.71 -31.29
CA GLY A 471 -29.15 15.77 -30.69
C GLY A 471 -29.81 15.37 -29.35
N ASN A 472 -29.78 16.28 -28.38
CA ASN A 472 -30.57 16.24 -27.16
C ASN A 472 -30.56 17.61 -26.45
N GLU A 473 -31.69 18.32 -26.48
CA GLU A 473 -31.84 19.66 -25.89
C GLU A 473 -31.43 19.72 -24.40
N ALA A 474 -31.69 18.67 -23.62
CA ALA A 474 -31.35 18.64 -22.20
C ALA A 474 -29.84 18.66 -21.95
N THR A 475 -29.05 18.03 -22.83
CA THR A 475 -27.57 18.07 -22.82
C THR A 475 -26.98 19.18 -23.69
N CYS A 476 -27.81 20.08 -24.22
CA CYS A 476 -27.42 21.12 -25.18
C CYS A 476 -26.76 20.54 -26.45
N ASP A 477 -27.28 19.40 -26.92
CA ASP A 477 -26.72 18.61 -28.04
C ASP A 477 -25.28 18.11 -27.80
N LEU A 478 -24.83 18.04 -26.55
CA LEU A 478 -23.51 17.53 -26.17
C LEU A 478 -23.56 16.07 -25.67
N LYS A 479 -22.44 15.38 -25.87
CA LYS A 479 -22.10 14.06 -25.30
C LYS A 479 -20.92 14.20 -24.35
N VAL A 480 -20.77 13.26 -23.41
CA VAL A 480 -19.54 13.10 -22.64
C VAL A 480 -18.65 12.08 -23.33
N THR A 481 -17.40 12.45 -23.61
CA THR A 481 -16.33 11.56 -24.10
C THR A 481 -15.19 11.49 -23.10
N LYS A 482 -14.18 10.65 -23.35
CA LYS A 482 -12.97 10.48 -22.52
C LYS A 482 -13.21 10.15 -21.04
N THR A 483 -14.43 9.79 -20.63
CA THR A 483 -14.66 9.17 -19.32
C THR A 483 -13.98 7.81 -19.37
N MET A 484 -12.86 7.67 -18.67
CA MET A 484 -12.05 6.45 -18.65
C MET A 484 -12.14 5.77 -17.29
N ASN A 485 -12.43 6.51 -16.22
CA ASN A 485 -12.49 5.99 -14.86
C ASN A 485 -13.91 5.62 -14.43
N PHE A 486 -14.01 4.72 -13.44
CA PHE A 486 -15.19 4.66 -12.56
C PHE A 486 -14.99 5.62 -11.39
N GLU A 487 -15.87 6.59 -11.20
CA GLU A 487 -15.79 7.53 -10.06
C GLU A 487 -17.12 7.54 -9.29
N CYS A 488 -17.06 7.80 -7.99
CA CYS A 488 -18.22 7.94 -7.12
C CYS A 488 -18.01 9.08 -6.11
N GLY A 489 -19.02 9.91 -5.93
CA GLY A 489 -19.04 10.99 -4.95
C GLY A 489 -20.46 11.50 -4.69
N VAL A 490 -20.59 12.46 -3.78
CA VAL A 490 -21.86 13.09 -3.43
C VAL A 490 -21.74 14.61 -3.48
N VAL A 491 -22.79 15.26 -4.00
CA VAL A 491 -23.02 16.70 -3.86
C VAL A 491 -23.94 16.95 -2.67
N VAL A 492 -23.46 17.78 -1.75
CA VAL A 492 -24.11 18.22 -0.52
C VAL A 492 -24.56 19.68 -0.70
N PRO A 493 -25.87 19.98 -0.70
CA PRO A 493 -26.36 21.35 -0.68
C PRO A 493 -25.93 22.10 0.58
N GLY A 494 -25.59 23.38 0.46
CA GLY A 494 -25.21 24.22 1.60
C GLY A 494 -26.20 24.21 2.76
N GLU A 495 -27.49 24.34 2.43
CA GLU A 495 -28.62 24.40 3.37
C GLU A 495 -28.81 23.13 4.23
N VAL A 496 -28.13 22.02 3.93
CA VAL A 496 -28.12 20.81 4.78
C VAL A 496 -26.75 20.52 5.41
N LEU A 497 -25.70 21.25 5.03
CA LEU A 497 -24.31 20.92 5.33
C LEU A 497 -24.02 20.84 6.83
N GLU A 498 -24.38 21.89 7.59
CA GLU A 498 -24.18 21.91 9.06
C GLU A 498 -24.96 20.80 9.78
N SER A 499 -26.11 20.38 9.24
CA SER A 499 -26.92 19.30 9.82
C SER A 499 -26.28 17.91 9.70
N LEU A 500 -25.18 17.79 8.94
CA LEU A 500 -24.36 16.60 8.80
C LEU A 500 -23.14 16.61 9.75
N PHE A 501 -22.84 17.70 10.44
CA PHE A 501 -21.66 17.81 11.31
C PHE A 501 -21.90 17.25 12.72
N GLU A 502 -20.81 17.03 13.46
CA GLU A 502 -20.87 16.72 14.88
C GLU A 502 -21.31 17.96 15.70
N PRO A 503 -22.21 17.83 16.69
CA PRO A 503 -22.71 18.96 17.48
C PRO A 503 -21.62 19.84 18.12
N GLY A 504 -21.62 21.12 17.78
CA GLY A 504 -20.62 22.09 18.23
C GLY A 504 -19.27 21.91 17.53
N THR A 505 -19.27 21.54 16.25
CA THR A 505 -18.25 21.91 15.26
C THR A 505 -18.40 23.41 14.95
N GLU A 506 -17.32 24.16 14.77
CA GLU A 506 -17.36 25.64 14.79
C GLU A 506 -17.87 26.31 13.49
N GLY A 507 -17.88 25.57 12.38
CA GLY A 507 -18.37 26.03 11.07
C GLY A 507 -18.04 25.01 9.99
N TRP A 508 -18.33 25.33 8.72
CA TRP A 508 -17.97 24.43 7.61
C TRP A 508 -16.48 24.44 7.31
N GLN A 509 -15.80 25.58 7.46
CA GLN A 509 -14.36 25.70 7.30
C GLN A 509 -13.61 24.77 8.27
N GLU A 510 -14.04 24.68 9.54
CA GLU A 510 -13.42 23.77 10.53
C GLU A 510 -13.99 22.35 10.51
N GLY A 511 -15.18 22.15 9.94
CA GLY A 511 -15.81 20.84 9.82
C GLY A 511 -15.30 20.01 8.64
N ILE A 512 -15.00 20.64 7.50
CA ILE A 512 -14.71 19.94 6.23
C ILE A 512 -13.57 20.52 5.38
N VAL A 513 -12.94 21.64 5.77
CA VAL A 513 -11.78 22.15 5.06
C VAL A 513 -10.53 21.90 5.91
N PRO A 514 -9.81 20.78 5.69
CA PRO A 514 -8.70 20.39 6.54
C PRO A 514 -7.43 21.22 6.31
N TYR A 515 -7.42 22.09 5.30
CA TYR A 515 -6.31 22.97 4.91
C TYR A 515 -6.61 24.47 5.10
N LEU A 516 -5.56 25.29 5.01
CA LEU A 516 -5.65 26.75 5.09
C LEU A 516 -6.15 27.34 3.76
N GLN A 517 -7.42 27.74 3.69
CA GLN A 517 -7.97 28.49 2.53
C GLN A 517 -7.32 29.86 2.28
N THR A 518 -6.49 30.32 3.23
CA THR A 518 -5.69 31.55 3.12
C THR A 518 -4.26 31.30 2.62
N ALA A 519 -3.90 30.06 2.31
CA ALA A 519 -2.58 29.73 1.76
C ALA A 519 -2.33 30.47 0.44
N GLU A 520 -1.09 30.86 0.23
CA GLU A 520 -0.68 31.70 -0.88
C GLU A 520 -0.86 31.05 -2.25
N LYS A 521 -1.03 31.91 -3.26
CA LYS A 521 -0.95 31.54 -4.66
C LYS A 521 0.52 31.34 -5.05
N TYR A 522 0.81 30.30 -5.84
CA TYR A 522 2.16 29.97 -6.31
C TYR A 522 2.89 31.19 -6.93
N ASP A 523 4.13 31.43 -6.50
CA ASP A 523 5.12 32.21 -7.23
C ASP A 523 5.59 31.40 -8.45
N LEU A 524 5.03 31.71 -9.62
CA LEU A 524 5.31 31.02 -10.89
C LEU A 524 6.78 31.11 -11.37
N VAL A 525 7.66 31.82 -10.66
CA VAL A 525 9.12 31.80 -10.89
C VAL A 525 9.81 30.67 -10.13
N ARG A 526 9.36 30.39 -8.90
CA ARG A 526 9.92 29.34 -8.02
C ARG A 526 9.17 28.02 -8.13
N ASP A 527 7.84 28.12 -8.09
CA ASP A 527 6.99 27.03 -7.63
C ASP A 527 6.61 26.07 -8.75
N LYS A 528 6.67 24.79 -8.40
CA LYS A 528 6.37 23.65 -9.27
C LYS A 528 5.43 22.75 -8.46
N PRO A 529 4.28 22.32 -9.01
CA PRO A 529 3.41 21.38 -8.32
C PRO A 529 4.18 20.07 -8.12
N TRP A 530 4.05 19.48 -6.92
CA TRP A 530 4.63 18.18 -6.63
C TRP A 530 4.15 17.15 -7.66
N ASN A 531 5.07 16.30 -8.06
CA ASN A 531 4.80 15.12 -8.85
C ASN A 531 5.94 14.14 -8.55
N ASP A 532 5.59 12.97 -8.05
CA ASP A 532 6.59 11.99 -7.63
C ASP A 532 7.48 11.56 -8.83
N PRO A 533 8.82 11.46 -8.66
CA PRO A 533 9.74 11.14 -9.76
C PRO A 533 9.41 9.85 -10.52
N GLN A 534 8.85 8.83 -9.87
CA GLN A 534 8.48 7.56 -10.51
C GLN A 534 7.43 7.74 -11.61
N TRP A 535 6.64 8.82 -11.53
CA TRP A 535 5.63 9.15 -12.53
C TRP A 535 6.22 9.94 -13.72
N VAL A 536 7.53 10.25 -13.75
CA VAL A 536 8.15 11.21 -14.69
C VAL A 536 9.12 10.54 -15.67
N GLN A 537 8.60 10.10 -16.82
CA GLN A 537 9.42 9.91 -18.02
C GLN A 537 10.15 11.23 -18.37
N ASP A 538 11.42 11.11 -18.77
CA ASP A 538 12.34 12.21 -19.14
C ASP A 538 12.66 13.25 -18.05
N PHE A 539 12.60 12.90 -16.75
CA PHE A 539 13.11 13.79 -15.71
C PHE A 539 14.63 14.02 -15.85
N LYS A 540 15.06 15.27 -15.68
CA LYS A 540 16.47 15.65 -15.56
C LYS A 540 16.61 16.63 -14.41
N GLU A 541 17.46 16.30 -13.45
CA GLU A 541 17.74 17.16 -12.31
C GLU A 541 18.46 18.45 -12.74
N ASP A 542 18.00 19.57 -12.22
CA ASP A 542 18.78 20.81 -12.15
C ASP A 542 18.40 21.60 -10.89
N TRP A 543 18.99 21.18 -9.76
CA TRP A 543 18.86 21.85 -8.47
C TRP A 543 20.22 21.88 -7.75
N ARG A 544 20.82 23.06 -7.64
CA ARG A 544 21.99 23.32 -6.79
C ARG A 544 21.86 24.66 -6.07
N GLN A 545 22.56 24.76 -4.93
CA GLN A 545 22.84 25.95 -4.10
C GLN A 545 21.80 26.32 -3.00
N PRO A 546 22.25 26.84 -1.83
CA PRO A 546 21.77 26.24 -0.57
C PRO A 546 21.50 27.16 0.64
N GLY A 547 20.62 26.69 1.53
CA GLY A 547 20.90 26.56 2.98
C GLY A 547 20.75 27.77 3.93
N ARG A 548 20.16 27.49 5.12
CA ARG A 548 20.54 28.05 6.44
C ARG A 548 19.77 27.33 7.58
N PRO A 549 20.43 26.90 8.68
CA PRO A 549 19.75 26.32 9.84
C PRO A 549 19.35 27.37 10.90
N PHE A 550 18.30 27.07 11.66
CA PHE A 550 17.86 27.78 12.87
C PHE A 550 17.46 26.76 13.97
N PRO A 551 17.31 27.14 15.26
CA PRO A 551 17.98 26.37 16.31
C PRO A 551 17.05 25.73 17.35
N LEU A 552 17.48 24.57 17.88
CA LEU A 552 16.82 23.90 19.00
C LEU A 552 16.71 24.81 20.23
N ARG A 553 15.55 24.74 20.91
CA ARG A 553 15.38 25.21 22.30
C ARG A 553 14.96 24.05 23.21
N ARG A 554 15.52 24.06 24.42
CA ARG A 554 15.28 23.05 25.47
C ARG A 554 13.94 23.27 26.20
N ALA A 555 13.31 22.18 26.61
CA ALA A 555 12.48 22.10 27.82
C ALA A 555 12.81 20.76 28.54
N THR A 556 12.62 20.69 29.86
CA THR A 556 13.17 19.57 30.67
C THR A 556 12.36 19.16 31.90
N ARG A 557 12.03 17.84 31.94
CA ARG A 557 12.01 16.90 33.10
C ARG A 557 10.95 16.99 34.23
N PHE A 558 10.65 15.79 34.76
CA PHE A 558 10.11 15.40 36.10
C PHE A 558 8.62 15.66 36.41
N PHE A 559 7.91 14.97 37.32
CA PHE A 559 8.12 13.76 38.19
C PHE A 559 6.87 12.82 37.94
N LEU A 560 6.90 11.48 37.88
CA LEU A 560 7.35 10.37 38.77
C LEU A 560 6.32 9.86 39.82
N GLN A 561 5.84 8.61 39.66
CA GLN A 561 5.28 7.65 40.68
C GLN A 561 4.03 8.10 41.50
N SER A 562 3.14 7.24 42.02
CA SER A 562 3.23 5.80 42.40
C SER A 562 1.86 5.09 42.33
N LEU A 563 1.81 3.81 41.91
CA LEU A 563 0.84 2.82 42.46
C LEU A 563 1.23 1.35 42.19
N VAL A 564 2.47 0.97 42.53
CA VAL A 564 2.93 -0.42 42.45
C VAL A 564 2.54 -1.17 43.73
N MET A 565 1.79 -2.26 43.59
CA MET A 565 1.88 -3.52 44.36
C MET A 565 0.75 -4.48 43.95
N ALA A 566 -0.48 -3.97 43.80
CA ALA A 566 -1.67 -4.80 43.52
C ALA A 566 -1.70 -5.47 42.12
N ARG A 567 -0.84 -5.04 41.18
CA ARG A 567 -0.78 -5.62 39.82
C ARG A 567 0.05 -6.91 39.75
N LEU A 568 0.99 -7.15 40.68
CA LEU A 568 2.04 -8.17 40.52
C LEU A 568 1.50 -9.60 40.45
N ALA A 569 0.47 -9.95 41.23
CA ALA A 569 -0.12 -11.28 41.21
C ALA A 569 -0.86 -11.59 39.89
N THR A 570 -1.63 -10.63 39.37
CA THR A 570 -2.36 -10.79 38.10
C THR A 570 -1.41 -10.79 36.90
N PHE A 571 -0.33 -10.00 36.96
CA PHE A 571 0.68 -9.97 35.91
C PHE A 571 1.41 -11.31 35.78
N PHE A 572 1.66 -12.01 36.89
CA PHE A 572 2.32 -13.33 36.86
C PHE A 572 1.47 -14.41 36.20
N LEU A 573 0.14 -14.40 36.41
CA LEU A 573 -0.77 -15.36 35.78
C LEU A 573 -1.05 -15.02 34.30
N ILE A 574 -0.95 -13.73 33.94
CA ILE A 574 -1.04 -13.27 32.54
C ILE A 574 0.26 -13.57 31.78
N ALA A 575 1.44 -13.33 32.36
CA ALA A 575 2.72 -13.52 31.68
C ALA A 575 3.03 -14.98 31.28
N VAL A 576 2.35 -15.96 31.88
CA VAL A 576 2.46 -17.39 31.52
C VAL A 576 1.46 -17.80 30.41
N LEU A 577 0.50 -16.94 30.08
CA LEU A 577 -0.52 -17.15 29.02
C LEU A 577 -0.47 -16.08 27.91
N LEU A 578 0.35 -15.04 28.10
CA LEU A 578 0.74 -14.00 27.17
C LEU A 578 2.26 -13.76 27.27
N ALA A 579 3.02 -14.87 27.36
CA ALA A 579 4.38 -14.85 26.84
C ALA A 579 4.25 -14.69 25.31
N PRO A 580 4.78 -13.61 24.71
CA PRO A 580 4.83 -13.54 23.25
C PRO A 580 5.85 -14.58 22.78
N VAL A 581 5.56 -15.23 21.65
CA VAL A 581 6.58 -15.97 20.89
C VAL A 581 7.44 -14.93 20.17
N LEU A 582 8.30 -14.25 20.94
CA LEU A 582 9.37 -13.43 20.39
C LEU A 582 10.48 -14.38 19.96
N ALA A 583 10.61 -14.61 18.65
CA ALA A 583 11.59 -15.51 18.07
C ALA A 583 13.04 -14.93 18.07
N TYR A 584 13.37 -14.12 19.08
CA TYR A 584 14.62 -13.37 19.20
C TYR A 584 15.03 -13.29 20.68
N THR A 585 16.06 -14.05 21.06
CA THR A 585 16.55 -14.12 22.45
C THR A 585 17.83 -13.29 22.61
N ALA A 586 17.72 -12.14 23.27
CA ALA A 586 18.87 -11.29 23.57
C ALA A 586 19.91 -12.04 24.42
N LEU A 587 21.14 -12.13 23.90
CA LEU A 587 22.28 -12.81 24.53
C LEU A 587 22.62 -12.11 25.84
N SER A 588 23.06 -12.84 26.87
CA SER A 588 23.56 -12.24 28.09
C SER A 588 24.89 -11.51 27.87
N ASP A 589 25.22 -10.53 28.72
CA ASP A 589 26.52 -9.83 28.66
C ASP A 589 27.72 -10.81 28.75
N GLU A 590 27.53 -12.02 29.31
CA GLU A 590 28.52 -13.10 29.34
C GLU A 590 28.64 -13.82 28.00
N GLN A 591 27.54 -14.08 27.28
CA GLN A 591 27.63 -14.63 25.92
C GLN A 591 28.13 -13.61 24.90
N LEU A 592 27.82 -12.32 25.03
CA LEU A 592 28.40 -11.28 24.17
C LEU A 592 29.94 -11.25 24.24
N ARG A 593 30.54 -11.61 25.39
CA ARG A 593 32.00 -11.74 25.55
C ARG A 593 32.60 -12.94 24.80
N ARG A 594 31.78 -13.85 24.29
CA ARG A 594 32.15 -15.05 23.53
C ARG A 594 31.97 -14.89 22.02
N ILE A 595 31.51 -13.73 21.57
CA ILE A 595 31.54 -13.37 20.16
C ILE A 595 33.02 -13.14 19.78
N PRO A 596 33.59 -13.90 18.84
CA PRO A 596 35.00 -13.78 18.46
C PRO A 596 35.24 -12.54 17.60
N SER A 597 36.52 -12.21 17.40
CA SER A 597 36.98 -11.28 16.36
C SER A 597 37.49 -12.08 15.16
N ALA A 598 37.47 -11.50 13.96
CA ALA A 598 38.11 -12.11 12.79
C ALA A 598 39.64 -12.13 12.90
N GLY A 599 40.24 -11.11 13.55
CA GLY A 599 41.67 -10.99 13.74
C GLY A 599 42.43 -11.11 12.41
N ALA A 600 43.37 -12.06 12.36
CA ALA A 600 44.22 -12.28 11.19
C ALA A 600 43.47 -12.67 9.89
N ASP A 601 42.19 -13.05 9.96
CA ASP A 601 41.39 -13.36 8.77
C ASP A 601 41.09 -12.14 7.89
N PHE A 602 41.05 -10.93 8.47
CA PHE A 602 40.86 -9.66 7.75
C PHE A 602 42.19 -8.94 7.49
N ASN A 603 43.33 -9.57 7.78
CA ASN A 603 44.62 -9.02 7.38
C ASN A 603 44.76 -9.08 5.85
N ILE A 604 44.84 -7.91 5.22
CA ILE A 604 44.90 -7.71 3.77
C ILE A 604 46.10 -8.37 3.07
N HIS A 605 47.10 -8.85 3.81
CA HIS A 605 48.25 -9.60 3.28
C HIS A 605 48.24 -11.09 3.65
N ASN A 606 47.26 -11.55 4.46
CA ASN A 606 47.14 -12.95 4.83
C ASN A 606 46.42 -13.75 3.73
N ALA A 607 47.19 -14.28 2.79
CA ALA A 607 46.68 -15.11 1.68
C ALA A 607 46.01 -16.45 2.11
N ALA A 608 46.01 -16.79 3.41
CA ALA A 608 45.25 -17.90 3.98
C ALA A 608 44.06 -17.44 4.86
N GLY A 609 43.83 -16.13 4.96
CA GLY A 609 42.69 -15.53 5.66
C GLY A 609 41.44 -15.45 4.78
N LEU A 610 40.37 -14.88 5.34
CA LEU A 610 39.08 -14.77 4.67
C LEU A 610 39.04 -13.64 3.63
N LEU A 611 39.68 -12.50 3.93
CA LEU A 611 39.58 -11.28 3.10
C LEU A 611 40.56 -11.25 1.93
N ALA A 612 41.85 -11.48 2.15
CA ALA A 612 42.89 -11.22 1.15
C ALA A 612 42.70 -11.97 -0.19
N PRO A 613 42.21 -13.23 -0.24
CA PRO A 613 41.92 -13.92 -1.50
C PRO A 613 40.76 -13.30 -2.32
N ILE A 614 39.93 -12.45 -1.70
CA ILE A 614 38.82 -11.74 -2.35
C ILE A 614 39.31 -10.45 -3.02
N LEU A 615 40.40 -9.84 -2.53
CA LEU A 615 40.94 -8.52 -2.93
C LEU A 615 41.65 -8.54 -4.31
N ILE A 616 40.93 -9.03 -5.32
CA ILE A 616 41.32 -9.07 -6.74
C ILE A 616 40.13 -8.61 -7.62
N PRO A 617 40.37 -8.13 -8.86
CA PRO A 617 39.28 -7.83 -9.79
C PRO A 617 38.51 -9.12 -10.13
N ARG A 618 37.19 -9.09 -9.95
CA ARG A 618 36.33 -10.28 -9.93
C ARG A 618 34.98 -10.09 -10.63
N VAL A 619 35.01 -9.29 -11.71
CA VAL A 619 33.93 -9.10 -12.70
C VAL A 619 33.27 -10.46 -13.09
N PRO A 620 31.95 -10.54 -13.30
CA PRO A 620 31.29 -11.79 -13.68
C PRO A 620 31.82 -12.39 -14.99
N ASP A 621 31.77 -13.73 -15.11
CA ASP A 621 32.37 -14.51 -16.21
C ASP A 621 33.89 -14.26 -16.44
N THR A 622 34.66 -14.07 -15.36
CA THR A 622 36.13 -13.94 -15.41
C THR A 622 36.86 -14.90 -14.46
N PRO A 623 38.16 -15.18 -14.70
CA PRO A 623 39.00 -15.98 -13.78
C PRO A 623 39.15 -15.42 -12.37
N GLY A 624 38.85 -14.13 -12.15
CA GLY A 624 38.79 -13.53 -10.82
C GLY A 624 37.54 -13.97 -10.05
N SER A 625 36.36 -13.87 -10.70
CA SER A 625 35.10 -14.43 -10.18
C SER A 625 35.24 -15.94 -9.90
N ASP A 626 35.89 -16.70 -10.80
CA ASP A 626 36.21 -18.12 -10.57
C ASP A 626 37.05 -18.36 -9.31
N ALA A 627 38.13 -17.59 -9.13
CA ALA A 627 39.05 -17.77 -8.00
C ALA A 627 38.39 -17.43 -6.66
N VAL A 628 37.56 -16.38 -6.63
CA VAL A 628 36.83 -15.95 -5.43
C VAL A 628 35.72 -16.93 -5.07
N GLN A 629 34.93 -17.43 -6.04
CA GLN A 629 34.00 -18.54 -5.80
C GLN A 629 34.72 -19.78 -5.26
N GLN A 630 35.87 -20.13 -5.83
CA GLN A 630 36.63 -21.31 -5.38
C GLN A 630 37.19 -21.13 -3.96
N HIS A 631 37.58 -19.90 -3.56
CA HIS A 631 37.93 -19.57 -2.18
C HIS A 631 36.76 -19.81 -1.22
N PHE A 632 35.57 -19.30 -1.53
CA PHE A 632 34.36 -19.53 -0.73
C PHE A 632 34.04 -21.03 -0.60
N VAL A 633 34.01 -21.76 -1.71
CA VAL A 633 33.73 -23.21 -1.73
C VAL A 633 34.77 -23.99 -0.93
N ASN A 634 36.06 -23.67 -1.09
CA ASN A 634 37.14 -24.32 -0.34
C ASN A 634 37.01 -24.06 1.16
N PHE A 635 36.67 -22.83 1.57
CA PHE A 635 36.48 -22.48 2.97
C PHE A 635 35.36 -23.30 3.62
N PHE A 636 34.16 -23.30 3.02
CA PHE A 636 33.04 -24.08 3.56
C PHE A 636 33.31 -25.59 3.53
N ALA A 637 33.83 -26.13 2.42
CA ALA A 637 34.11 -27.57 2.31
C ALA A 637 35.21 -28.06 3.27
N THR A 638 36.16 -27.20 3.65
CA THR A 638 37.29 -27.55 4.54
C THR A 638 36.97 -27.32 6.01
N HIS A 639 36.30 -26.22 6.35
CA HIS A 639 36.12 -25.79 7.74
C HIS A 639 34.69 -25.94 8.26
N LEU A 640 33.69 -25.97 7.38
CA LEU A 640 32.27 -25.98 7.72
C LEU A 640 31.49 -27.08 6.97
N PRO A 641 31.93 -28.36 7.00
CA PRO A 641 31.37 -29.44 6.18
C PRO A 641 29.91 -29.80 6.51
N SER A 642 29.33 -29.22 7.57
CA SER A 642 27.92 -29.31 7.94
C SER A 642 27.01 -28.36 7.13
N TRP A 643 27.59 -27.43 6.36
CA TRP A 643 26.86 -26.49 5.50
C TRP A 643 26.67 -27.09 4.10
N THR A 644 25.46 -27.00 3.55
CA THR A 644 25.23 -27.40 2.15
C THR A 644 25.63 -26.27 1.20
N ILE A 645 26.47 -26.59 0.22
CA ILE A 645 26.90 -25.66 -0.83
C ILE A 645 26.10 -25.95 -2.10
N SER A 646 25.52 -24.91 -2.70
CA SER A 646 24.75 -24.98 -3.94
C SER A 646 24.96 -23.74 -4.80
N PHE A 647 24.72 -23.86 -6.11
CA PHE A 647 24.93 -22.78 -7.09
C PHE A 647 23.63 -22.47 -7.83
N HIS A 648 23.40 -21.20 -8.11
CA HIS A 648 22.38 -20.76 -9.07
C HIS A 648 23.06 -19.99 -10.21
N ASN A 649 22.98 -20.55 -11.43
CA ASN A 649 23.66 -20.02 -12.60
C ASN A 649 22.65 -19.43 -13.59
N HIS A 650 22.87 -18.20 -14.02
CA HIS A 650 22.06 -17.47 -14.98
C HIS A 650 22.94 -16.88 -16.10
N THR A 651 22.40 -16.73 -17.31
CA THR A 651 23.14 -16.13 -18.43
C THR A 651 22.35 -15.01 -19.11
N ALA A 652 22.89 -13.80 -19.12
CA ALA A 652 22.29 -12.62 -19.75
C ALA A 652 23.29 -11.86 -20.63
N THR A 653 22.78 -11.03 -21.54
CA THR A 653 23.58 -10.02 -22.26
C THR A 653 23.66 -8.74 -21.45
N THR A 654 24.82 -8.08 -21.42
CA THR A 654 24.99 -6.77 -20.76
C THR A 654 25.23 -5.66 -21.79
N PRO A 655 24.95 -4.38 -21.50
CA PRO A 655 25.16 -3.30 -22.46
C PRO A 655 26.61 -3.16 -22.95
N ALA A 656 27.59 -3.58 -22.14
CA ALA A 656 29.00 -3.59 -22.50
C ALA A 656 29.41 -4.80 -23.37
N THR A 657 28.73 -5.95 -23.23
CA THR A 657 29.04 -7.20 -23.96
C THR A 657 28.17 -7.40 -25.21
N GLY A 658 27.08 -6.64 -25.34
CA GLY A 658 26.23 -6.56 -26.51
C GLY A 658 25.44 -7.86 -26.75
N THR A 659 26.00 -8.77 -27.54
CA THR A 659 25.38 -10.08 -27.84
C THR A 659 26.14 -11.27 -27.25
N LYS A 660 27.29 -11.05 -26.59
CA LYS A 660 27.98 -12.10 -25.83
C LYS A 660 27.28 -12.27 -24.49
N LEU A 661 26.73 -13.46 -24.23
CA LEU A 661 26.22 -13.81 -22.90
C LEU A 661 27.36 -13.79 -21.86
N VAL A 662 27.04 -13.25 -20.70
CA VAL A 662 27.81 -13.32 -19.44
C VAL A 662 27.15 -14.37 -18.55
N ASN A 663 27.95 -15.12 -17.81
CA ASN A 663 27.52 -16.16 -16.88
C ASN A 663 27.62 -15.65 -15.43
N PHE A 664 26.47 -15.43 -14.81
CA PHE A 664 26.29 -14.96 -13.44
C PHE A 664 25.98 -16.16 -12.54
N ARG A 665 26.69 -16.30 -11.42
CA ARG A 665 26.72 -17.50 -10.58
C ARG A 665 26.64 -17.13 -9.10
N ASN A 666 25.44 -17.21 -8.54
CA ASN A 666 25.25 -17.02 -7.10
C ASN A 666 25.66 -18.28 -6.35
N LEU A 667 26.36 -18.12 -5.23
CA LEU A 667 26.66 -19.19 -4.28
C LEU A 667 25.63 -19.15 -3.13
N ILE A 668 24.92 -20.26 -2.95
CA ILE A 668 23.88 -20.44 -1.94
C ILE A 668 24.37 -21.45 -0.91
N LEU A 669 24.52 -20.99 0.32
CA LEU A 669 25.09 -21.72 1.45
C LEU A 669 24.02 -21.84 2.53
N ARG A 670 23.76 -23.04 3.05
CA ARG A 670 22.71 -23.25 4.07
C ARG A 670 23.20 -24.10 5.23
N ARG A 671 22.74 -23.77 6.43
CA ARG A 671 22.94 -24.53 7.66
C ARG A 671 21.60 -24.73 8.36
N ASP A 672 21.04 -25.89 8.14
CA ASP A 672 19.73 -26.31 8.63
C ASP A 672 19.88 -27.27 9.84
N PRO A 673 18.83 -27.45 10.67
CA PRO A 673 18.85 -28.42 11.76
C PRO A 673 19.05 -29.86 11.24
N PRO A 674 19.83 -30.71 11.94
CA PRO A 674 20.11 -32.08 11.46
C PRO A 674 18.86 -32.97 11.43
N GLY A 675 18.41 -33.31 10.22
CA GLY A 675 17.24 -34.19 10.01
C GLY A 675 15.97 -33.49 9.51
N SER A 676 15.98 -32.16 9.42
CA SER A 676 14.90 -31.36 8.83
C SER A 676 14.59 -31.79 7.40
N SER A 677 13.32 -31.65 6.98
CA SER A 677 12.91 -31.94 5.60
C SER A 677 13.04 -30.72 4.68
N THR A 678 13.19 -30.97 3.38
CA THR A 678 13.26 -29.91 2.36
C THR A 678 11.97 -29.10 2.35
N GLY A 679 12.09 -27.80 2.58
CA GLY A 679 10.96 -26.87 2.65
C GLY A 679 10.33 -26.71 4.03
N ASP A 680 10.85 -27.34 5.09
CA ASP A 680 10.31 -27.18 6.46
C ASP A 680 11.10 -26.18 7.31
N VAL A 681 12.30 -25.81 6.86
CA VAL A 681 13.23 -24.93 7.60
C VAL A 681 13.04 -23.46 7.21
N SER A 682 12.76 -22.61 8.20
CA SER A 682 12.76 -21.14 8.09
C SER A 682 14.18 -20.61 8.25
N ARG A 683 14.63 -19.67 7.41
CA ARG A 683 16.04 -19.25 7.35
C ARG A 683 16.26 -17.75 7.45
N LEU A 684 17.07 -17.35 8.43
CA LEU A 684 17.73 -16.05 8.41
C LEU A 684 18.69 -16.02 7.21
N THR A 685 18.44 -15.14 6.26
CA THR A 685 19.23 -15.04 5.04
C THR A 685 20.15 -13.83 5.13
N LEU A 686 21.45 -14.06 5.13
CA LEU A 686 22.46 -13.02 5.01
C LEU A 686 22.92 -12.94 3.56
N ALA A 687 23.10 -11.74 3.03
CA ALA A 687 23.48 -11.52 1.64
C ALA A 687 24.59 -10.46 1.52
N ALA A 688 25.43 -10.65 0.49
CA ALA A 688 26.31 -9.63 -0.08
C ALA A 688 26.53 -10.00 -1.56
N HIS A 689 26.71 -9.02 -2.44
CA HIS A 689 27.30 -9.28 -3.75
C HIS A 689 28.79 -9.63 -3.58
N TYR A 690 29.38 -10.35 -4.52
CA TYR A 690 30.82 -10.66 -4.53
C TYR A 690 31.54 -10.23 -5.81
N ASP A 691 30.84 -9.72 -6.83
CA ASP A 691 31.49 -9.25 -8.03
C ASP A 691 32.07 -7.82 -7.87
N SER A 692 32.58 -7.23 -8.96
CA SER A 692 33.23 -5.91 -8.95
C SER A 692 33.09 -5.25 -10.31
N LEU A 693 32.90 -3.92 -10.36
CA LEU A 693 32.73 -3.12 -11.58
C LEU A 693 33.57 -3.61 -12.76
N TYR A 694 32.93 -3.73 -13.92
CA TYR A 694 33.61 -3.97 -15.19
C TYR A 694 34.56 -2.81 -15.58
N ARG A 695 34.29 -1.58 -15.13
CA ARG A 695 35.12 -0.39 -15.35
C ARG A 695 35.10 0.54 -14.11
N PRO A 696 36.25 1.08 -13.66
CA PRO A 696 37.58 1.04 -14.28
C PRO A 696 38.26 -0.34 -14.24
N GLU A 697 39.16 -0.58 -15.20
CA GLU A 697 39.84 -1.88 -15.35
C GLU A 697 40.87 -2.08 -14.24
N GLY A 698 40.72 -3.15 -13.45
CA GLY A 698 41.52 -3.40 -12.26
C GLY A 698 40.93 -2.88 -10.95
N PHE A 699 39.69 -2.34 -10.98
CA PHE A 699 38.90 -2.11 -9.76
C PHE A 699 38.70 -3.40 -8.97
N ILE A 700 38.66 -3.31 -7.64
CA ILE A 700 38.53 -4.48 -6.75
C ILE A 700 37.40 -4.41 -5.72
N GLY A 701 36.59 -3.35 -5.66
CA GLY A 701 35.46 -3.27 -4.72
C GLY A 701 35.82 -3.72 -3.30
N ALA A 702 36.84 -3.11 -2.69
CA ALA A 702 37.36 -3.53 -1.39
C ALA A 702 36.32 -3.28 -0.28
N THR A 703 35.72 -2.08 -0.24
CA THR A 703 34.67 -1.73 0.71
C THR A 703 33.29 -2.19 0.27
N ASP A 704 33.01 -2.17 -1.05
CA ASP A 704 31.78 -2.67 -1.69
C ASP A 704 31.50 -4.12 -1.27
N SER A 705 32.04 -5.10 -2.00
CA SER A 705 31.75 -6.51 -1.80
C SER A 705 32.80 -7.29 -1.01
N ALA A 706 34.09 -6.94 -1.07
CA ALA A 706 35.14 -7.80 -0.52
C ALA A 706 35.08 -7.92 1.02
N ALA A 707 34.92 -6.78 1.71
CA ALA A 707 34.79 -6.75 3.16
C ALA A 707 33.49 -7.42 3.65
N PRO A 708 32.27 -7.11 3.14
CA PRO A 708 31.04 -7.84 3.45
C PRO A 708 31.12 -9.34 3.20
N CYS A 709 31.67 -9.79 2.07
CA CYS A 709 31.88 -11.21 1.81
C CYS A 709 32.71 -11.88 2.92
N ALA A 710 33.85 -11.29 3.28
CA ALA A 710 34.70 -11.81 4.35
C ALA A 710 33.99 -11.84 5.72
N MET A 711 33.12 -10.87 6.01
CA MET A 711 32.27 -10.87 7.21
C MET A 711 31.30 -12.04 7.22
N LEU A 712 30.65 -12.37 6.10
CA LEU A 712 29.72 -13.51 6.03
C LEU A 712 30.45 -14.85 6.20
N LEU A 713 31.65 -15.01 5.64
CA LEU A 713 32.51 -16.19 5.91
C LEU A 713 32.86 -16.31 7.40
N HIS A 714 33.19 -15.18 8.06
CA HIS A 714 33.50 -15.16 9.49
C HIS A 714 32.28 -15.56 10.32
N VAL A 715 31.13 -14.92 10.08
CA VAL A 715 29.86 -15.16 10.80
C VAL A 715 29.50 -16.65 10.76
N ALA A 716 29.52 -17.26 9.57
CA ALA A 716 29.19 -18.68 9.39
C ALA A 716 30.01 -19.60 10.32
N ARG A 717 31.33 -19.40 10.36
CA ARG A 717 32.25 -20.18 11.21
C ARG A 717 32.09 -19.89 12.69
N SER A 718 31.78 -18.64 13.04
CA SER A 718 31.62 -18.22 14.43
C SER A 718 30.33 -18.72 15.08
N VAL A 719 29.31 -19.11 14.29
CA VAL A 719 28.04 -19.67 14.80
C VAL A 719 27.88 -21.19 14.65
N ASP A 720 28.60 -21.87 13.74
CA ASP A 720 28.34 -23.29 13.41
C ASP A 720 28.41 -24.25 14.61
N GLU A 721 29.41 -24.12 15.49
CA GLU A 721 29.52 -24.99 16.68
C GLU A 721 28.38 -24.74 17.68
N ALA A 722 27.92 -23.49 17.79
CA ALA A 722 26.84 -23.10 18.70
C ALA A 722 25.47 -23.54 18.18
N LEU A 723 25.20 -23.35 16.88
CA LEU A 723 24.04 -23.92 16.17
C LEU A 723 23.99 -25.45 16.37
N THR A 724 25.12 -26.12 16.14
CA THR A 724 25.23 -27.58 16.32
C THR A 724 24.90 -28.01 17.76
N LYS A 725 25.40 -27.29 18.77
CA LYS A 725 25.08 -27.53 20.19
C LYS A 725 23.62 -27.25 20.53
N HIS A 726 23.02 -26.22 19.94
CA HIS A 726 21.62 -25.84 20.16
C HIS A 726 20.69 -26.94 19.64
N TRP A 727 20.82 -27.35 18.38
CA TRP A 727 19.99 -28.41 17.81
C TRP A 727 20.25 -29.81 18.43
N MET A 728 21.44 -30.05 19.00
CA MET A 728 21.70 -31.27 19.78
C MET A 728 21.13 -31.24 21.22
N ALA A 729 20.71 -30.08 21.71
CA ALA A 729 20.13 -29.89 23.05
C ALA A 729 18.61 -29.68 23.03
N ASN A 730 18.04 -29.27 21.89
CA ASN A 730 16.61 -29.14 21.66
C ASN A 730 15.92 -30.53 21.66
N ASP A 731 14.70 -30.62 22.21
CA ASP A 731 13.93 -31.87 22.26
C ASP A 731 12.90 -32.02 21.13
N GLY A 732 12.87 -31.08 20.17
CA GLY A 732 12.04 -31.14 18.97
C GLY A 732 10.66 -30.53 19.17
N LEU A 733 10.54 -29.53 20.04
CA LEU A 733 9.30 -28.79 20.32
C LEU A 733 9.25 -27.39 19.67
N ASP A 734 10.38 -26.86 19.22
CA ASP A 734 10.48 -25.58 18.51
C ASP A 734 10.38 -25.75 16.98
N GLU A 735 10.22 -24.63 16.26
CA GLU A 735 10.22 -24.60 14.80
C GLU A 735 11.64 -24.76 14.22
N ASP A 736 11.79 -25.47 13.09
CA ASP A 736 13.08 -25.67 12.42
C ASP A 736 13.61 -24.33 11.85
N LYS A 737 14.41 -23.61 12.65
CA LYS A 737 15.19 -22.45 12.22
C LYS A 737 16.54 -22.86 11.64
N GLY A 738 16.97 -22.25 10.54
CA GLY A 738 18.30 -22.39 9.93
C GLY A 738 18.93 -21.04 9.56
N VAL A 739 20.17 -21.09 9.03
CA VAL A 739 20.88 -19.91 8.49
C VAL A 739 21.17 -20.14 7.00
N GLN A 740 20.97 -19.10 6.19
CA GLN A 740 21.31 -19.06 4.78
C GLN A 740 22.29 -17.91 4.52
N ILE A 741 23.28 -18.13 3.66
CA ILE A 741 24.18 -17.10 3.14
C ILE A 741 24.10 -17.13 1.62
N LEU A 742 23.91 -15.94 1.03
CA LEU A 742 23.95 -15.71 -0.40
C LEU A 742 25.16 -14.86 -0.74
N LEU A 743 26.01 -15.33 -1.64
CA LEU A 743 27.05 -14.54 -2.27
C LEU A 743 26.64 -14.39 -3.74
N LEU A 744 26.24 -13.18 -4.12
CA LEU A 744 25.51 -12.87 -5.35
C LEU A 744 26.45 -12.31 -6.44
N ASP A 745 26.16 -12.59 -7.72
CA ASP A 745 27.04 -12.29 -8.86
C ASP A 745 26.33 -11.41 -9.89
N GLY A 746 26.91 -10.25 -10.21
CA GLY A 746 26.34 -9.29 -11.14
C GLY A 746 25.36 -8.33 -10.49
N GLU A 747 25.60 -7.91 -9.25
CA GLU A 747 24.96 -6.70 -8.72
C GLU A 747 25.34 -5.50 -9.60
N GLU A 748 26.62 -5.45 -9.99
CA GLU A 748 27.30 -4.32 -10.61
C GLU A 748 26.78 -3.97 -12.02
N ALA A 749 26.64 -2.67 -12.27
CA ALA A 749 26.28 -2.15 -13.58
C ALA A 749 27.45 -2.24 -14.58
N TRP A 750 27.21 -2.78 -15.78
CA TRP A 750 28.26 -2.93 -16.80
C TRP A 750 28.51 -1.66 -17.59
N VAL A 751 27.54 -0.75 -17.67
CA VAL A 751 27.66 0.59 -18.26
C VAL A 751 26.99 1.67 -17.40
N SER A 752 25.79 1.42 -16.89
CA SER A 752 25.03 2.40 -16.11
C SER A 752 23.86 1.75 -15.39
N TRP A 753 23.75 1.98 -14.08
CA TRP A 753 22.70 1.40 -13.23
C TRP A 753 21.27 1.63 -13.76
N THR A 754 20.60 0.54 -14.16
CA THR A 754 19.15 0.50 -14.44
C THR A 754 18.55 -0.82 -13.96
N ASP A 755 17.23 -0.94 -13.99
CA ASP A 755 16.48 -2.18 -13.69
C ASP A 755 16.88 -3.37 -14.59
N GLU A 756 17.57 -3.11 -15.71
CA GLU A 756 18.13 -4.10 -16.63
C GLU A 756 19.66 -4.29 -16.50
N ASP A 757 20.43 -3.22 -16.27
CA ASP A 757 21.90 -3.21 -16.10
C ASP A 757 22.31 -2.99 -14.63
N SER A 758 21.85 -3.91 -13.78
CA SER A 758 22.20 -4.11 -12.37
C SER A 758 21.69 -5.49 -11.91
N THR A 759 21.99 -5.93 -10.69
CA THR A 759 21.23 -6.96 -9.94
C THR A 759 20.91 -8.26 -10.73
N TYR A 760 21.77 -8.66 -11.68
CA TYR A 760 21.57 -9.77 -12.61
C TYR A 760 21.40 -11.10 -11.88
N GLY A 761 22.25 -11.38 -10.89
CA GLY A 761 22.22 -12.59 -10.09
C GLY A 761 21.00 -12.68 -9.17
N SER A 762 20.70 -11.62 -8.43
CA SER A 762 19.57 -11.56 -7.50
C SER A 762 18.21 -11.58 -8.20
N ARG A 763 18.03 -10.84 -9.30
CA ARG A 763 16.80 -10.84 -10.11
C ARG A 763 16.45 -12.26 -10.57
N ALA A 764 17.42 -12.95 -11.16
CA ALA A 764 17.23 -14.32 -11.65
C ALA A 764 17.00 -15.32 -10.51
N LEU A 765 17.68 -15.18 -9.36
CA LEU A 765 17.50 -16.06 -8.21
C LEU A 765 16.12 -15.89 -7.55
N ALA A 766 15.66 -14.65 -7.39
CA ALA A 766 14.36 -14.37 -6.80
C ALA A 766 13.21 -14.86 -7.70
N GLU A 767 13.33 -14.73 -9.03
CA GLU A 767 12.40 -15.33 -10.00
C GLU A 767 12.44 -16.87 -9.97
N HIS A 768 13.63 -17.47 -9.87
CA HIS A 768 13.77 -18.91 -9.75
C HIS A 768 13.14 -19.45 -8.46
N TRP A 769 13.34 -18.78 -7.33
CA TRP A 769 12.78 -19.19 -6.03
C TRP A 769 11.31 -18.83 -5.82
N GLU A 770 10.73 -17.95 -6.62
CA GLU A 770 9.28 -17.77 -6.73
C GLU A 770 8.62 -18.90 -7.55
N THR A 771 9.37 -19.56 -8.42
CA THR A 771 8.83 -20.58 -9.36
C THR A 771 9.18 -22.03 -8.99
N GLU A 772 10.30 -22.27 -8.30
CA GLU A 772 10.63 -23.57 -7.68
C GLU A 772 9.62 -23.90 -6.58
N VAL A 773 9.14 -25.15 -6.52
CA VAL A 773 8.13 -25.60 -5.54
C VAL A 773 8.69 -26.75 -4.71
N HIS A 774 8.59 -26.63 -3.39
CA HIS A 774 8.95 -27.69 -2.44
C HIS A 774 7.94 -28.84 -2.42
N PRO A 775 8.26 -30.00 -1.80
CA PRO A 775 7.32 -31.11 -1.68
C PRO A 775 5.93 -30.69 -1.15
N ALA A 776 4.87 -31.34 -1.63
CA ALA A 776 3.48 -30.90 -1.39
C ALA A 776 2.96 -31.06 0.06
N LEU A 777 3.84 -31.39 1.02
CA LEU A 777 3.56 -31.45 2.46
C LEU A 777 4.47 -30.51 3.27
N SER A 778 5.36 -29.76 2.61
CA SER A 778 6.32 -28.88 3.26
C SER A 778 5.66 -27.64 3.87
N VAL A 779 6.27 -27.07 4.92
CA VAL A 779 5.79 -25.84 5.59
C VAL A 779 5.84 -24.63 4.65
N PHE A 780 6.99 -24.45 3.99
CA PHE A 780 7.23 -23.40 3.00
C PHE A 780 7.02 -23.99 1.60
N LYS A 781 6.19 -23.34 0.79
CA LYS A 781 5.77 -23.87 -0.52
C LYS A 781 6.81 -23.59 -1.60
N HIS A 782 7.50 -22.46 -1.49
CA HIS A 782 8.59 -22.03 -2.35
C HIS A 782 9.86 -21.75 -1.51
N PRO A 783 11.08 -21.86 -2.09
CA PRO A 783 12.30 -21.50 -1.38
C PRO A 783 12.30 -20.05 -0.88
N ILE A 784 11.67 -19.11 -1.62
CA ILE A 784 11.56 -17.71 -1.20
C ILE A 784 10.67 -17.52 0.04
N ASP A 785 9.61 -18.32 0.19
CA ASP A 785 8.73 -18.31 1.37
C ASP A 785 9.51 -18.66 2.65
N SER A 786 10.64 -19.38 2.54
CA SER A 786 11.45 -19.82 3.68
C SER A 786 12.41 -18.75 4.22
N ILE A 787 12.44 -17.54 3.65
CA ILE A 787 13.31 -16.45 4.12
C ILE A 787 12.62 -15.71 5.27
N SER A 788 13.13 -15.85 6.49
CA SER A 788 12.55 -15.19 7.68
C SER A 788 12.90 -13.71 7.79
N LEU A 789 14.05 -13.32 7.24
CA LEU A 789 14.57 -11.96 7.11
C LEU A 789 15.75 -12.01 6.13
N PHE A 790 15.84 -11.03 5.23
CA PHE A 790 16.95 -10.85 4.30
C PHE A 790 17.84 -9.71 4.79
N VAL A 791 19.02 -10.03 5.32
CA VAL A 791 20.00 -9.07 5.85
C VAL A 791 21.09 -8.84 4.81
N LEU A 792 21.08 -7.68 4.16
CA LEU A 792 22.04 -7.32 3.11
C LEU A 792 23.15 -6.44 3.67
N LEU A 793 24.40 -6.86 3.49
CA LEU A 793 25.61 -6.16 3.92
C LEU A 793 26.34 -5.63 2.67
N ASP A 794 26.62 -4.33 2.66
CA ASP A 794 27.35 -3.65 1.58
C ASP A 794 28.10 -2.41 2.14
N LEU A 795 29.21 -2.03 1.49
CA LEU A 795 30.04 -0.85 1.79
C LEU A 795 30.67 -0.81 3.21
N LEU A 796 30.77 -1.95 3.91
CA LEU A 796 31.14 -2.02 5.34
C LEU A 796 32.66 -1.99 5.66
N GLY A 797 33.54 -1.77 4.68
CA GLY A 797 35.00 -1.72 4.86
C GLY A 797 35.58 -0.37 5.32
N ALA A 798 34.86 0.74 5.12
CA ALA A 798 35.35 2.11 5.36
C ALA A 798 35.20 2.59 6.82
N PRO A 799 36.07 3.49 7.33
CA PRO A 799 36.04 3.98 8.72
C PRO A 799 34.85 4.91 9.03
N GLU A 800 34.38 4.84 10.29
CA GLU A 800 33.20 5.59 10.81
C GLU A 800 31.92 5.49 9.94
N PRO A 801 31.49 4.28 9.52
CA PRO A 801 30.28 4.10 8.74
C PRO A 801 29.04 4.48 9.57
N ARG A 802 27.98 4.91 8.88
CA ARG A 802 26.72 5.32 9.48
C ARG A 802 25.55 4.67 8.74
N VAL A 803 25.05 3.56 9.26
CA VAL A 803 23.95 2.78 8.68
C VAL A 803 22.60 3.33 9.20
N PRO A 804 21.75 3.94 8.35
CA PRO A 804 20.38 4.29 8.69
C PRO A 804 19.49 3.06 8.90
N SER A 805 18.33 3.22 9.54
CA SER A 805 17.26 2.21 9.43
C SER A 805 16.39 2.54 8.22
N TYR A 806 16.44 1.71 7.18
CA TYR A 806 15.78 2.00 5.90
C TYR A 806 14.28 1.71 5.92
N PHE A 807 13.90 0.53 6.41
CA PHE A 807 12.52 0.03 6.36
C PHE A 807 11.86 0.07 7.74
N SER A 808 10.55 0.34 7.76
CA SER A 808 9.75 0.38 8.99
C SER A 808 9.33 -1.00 9.46
N SER A 809 9.01 -1.93 8.55
CA SER A 809 8.59 -3.31 8.88
C SER A 809 9.66 -4.07 9.66
N THR A 810 10.94 -3.82 9.38
CA THR A 810 12.10 -4.44 10.03
C THR A 810 12.83 -3.52 11.01
N HIS A 811 12.26 -2.36 11.39
CA HIS A 811 12.94 -1.44 12.30
C HIS A 811 13.30 -2.10 13.64
N TRP A 812 12.44 -2.96 14.17
CA TRP A 812 12.68 -3.73 15.39
C TRP A 812 13.98 -4.57 15.31
N ALA A 813 14.30 -5.13 14.14
CA ALA A 813 15.54 -5.87 13.92
C ALA A 813 16.77 -4.94 13.88
N TYR A 814 16.62 -3.73 13.32
CA TYR A 814 17.63 -2.67 13.40
C TYR A 814 17.81 -2.18 14.85
N GLU A 815 16.73 -1.99 15.62
CA GLU A 815 16.79 -1.59 17.03
C GLU A 815 17.56 -2.62 17.87
N HIS A 816 17.35 -3.92 17.63
CA HIS A 816 18.12 -4.99 18.28
C HIS A 816 19.60 -4.98 17.87
N LEU A 817 19.92 -4.89 16.58
CA LEU A 817 21.31 -4.79 16.09
C LEU A 817 22.04 -3.56 16.70
N ALA A 818 21.32 -2.46 16.88
CA ALA A 818 21.84 -1.25 17.51
C ALA A 818 21.93 -1.34 19.05
N GLU A 819 21.06 -2.12 19.71
CA GLU A 819 21.20 -2.47 21.12
C GLU A 819 22.44 -3.35 21.33
N ILE A 820 22.71 -4.32 20.45
CA ILE A 820 23.96 -5.08 20.44
C ILE A 820 25.16 -4.12 20.36
N GLU A 821 25.17 -3.14 19.44
CA GLU A 821 26.26 -2.15 19.37
C GLU A 821 26.42 -1.37 20.69
N ALA A 822 25.32 -0.83 21.22
CA ALA A 822 25.33 -0.07 22.47
C ALA A 822 25.84 -0.92 23.66
N ARG A 823 25.48 -2.20 23.72
CA ARG A 823 25.91 -3.16 24.74
C ARG A 823 27.38 -3.56 24.56
N MET A 824 27.81 -3.93 23.37
CA MET A 824 29.20 -4.33 23.10
C MET A 824 30.18 -3.16 23.27
N ARG A 825 29.83 -1.92 22.91
CA ARG A 825 30.65 -0.73 23.23
C ARG A 825 30.71 -0.45 24.73
N LYS A 826 29.59 -0.56 25.45
CA LYS A 826 29.55 -0.44 26.93
C LYS A 826 30.42 -1.51 27.62
N LEU A 827 30.47 -2.72 27.06
CA LEU A 827 31.30 -3.83 27.54
C LEU A 827 32.77 -3.75 27.08
N LYS A 828 33.11 -2.84 26.16
CA LYS A 828 34.44 -2.69 25.52
C LYS A 828 34.89 -3.93 24.74
N LEU A 829 33.97 -4.49 23.96
CA LEU A 829 34.21 -5.63 23.06
C LEU A 829 34.46 -5.18 21.61
N LEU A 830 34.03 -3.94 21.30
CA LEU A 830 34.31 -3.26 20.03
C LEU A 830 35.59 -2.41 20.16
N GLU A 831 36.31 -2.29 19.05
CA GLU A 831 37.65 -1.69 18.95
C GLU A 831 37.59 -0.22 18.51
N THR A 832 36.64 0.13 17.65
CA THR A 832 36.43 1.52 17.23
C THR A 832 35.86 2.39 18.34
N THR A 833 36.24 3.67 18.34
CA THR A 833 35.62 4.71 19.17
C THR A 833 35.13 5.85 18.26
N PRO A 834 34.08 5.62 17.45
CA PRO A 834 33.60 6.56 16.44
C PRO A 834 32.89 7.76 17.06
N LYS A 835 32.80 8.88 16.30
CA LYS A 835 32.10 10.11 16.73
C LYS A 835 30.60 9.91 16.97
N SER A 836 30.00 8.96 16.28
CA SER A 836 28.62 8.48 16.42
C SER A 836 28.60 6.96 16.37
N LEU A 837 27.56 6.33 16.95
CA LEU A 837 27.31 4.91 16.73
C LEU A 837 27.18 4.61 15.22
N PHE A 838 27.54 3.39 14.82
CA PHE A 838 27.35 2.90 13.46
C PHE A 838 25.86 2.78 13.12
N LEU A 839 25.03 2.46 14.12
CA LEU A 839 23.59 2.32 14.03
C LEU A 839 22.88 3.40 14.88
N PRO A 840 22.95 4.70 14.49
CA PRO A 840 22.53 5.81 15.34
C PRO A 840 21.01 6.03 15.39
N GLU A 841 20.22 5.28 14.60
CA GLU A 841 18.78 5.53 14.40
C GLU A 841 17.88 4.61 15.23
N SER A 842 18.36 4.03 16.34
CA SER A 842 17.63 3.06 17.18
C SER A 842 16.47 3.62 18.04
N ARG A 843 15.85 4.70 17.54
CA ARG A 843 14.63 5.37 18.03
C ARG A 843 13.95 6.10 16.88
N LYS A 844 13.88 5.49 15.69
CA LYS A 844 13.44 6.16 14.46
C LYS A 844 11.91 6.14 14.36
N GLU A 845 11.28 7.10 15.00
CA GLU A 845 9.83 7.33 14.91
C GLU A 845 9.39 7.84 13.52
N VAL A 846 10.33 8.20 12.62
CA VAL A 846 10.05 8.77 11.28
C VAL A 846 10.96 8.14 10.23
N PHE A 847 10.34 7.44 9.28
CA PHE A 847 11.00 6.94 8.07
C PHE A 847 10.88 7.96 6.94
N HIS A 848 12.01 8.29 6.32
CA HIS A 848 12.08 9.05 5.09
C HIS A 848 12.32 8.09 3.93
N ALA A 849 11.83 8.42 2.73
CA ALA A 849 11.99 7.63 1.51
C ALA A 849 13.43 7.69 0.94
N GLY A 850 14.43 7.36 1.76
CA GLY A 850 15.79 7.09 1.31
C GLY A 850 15.88 5.66 0.82
N PHE A 851 15.75 5.47 -0.49
CA PHE A 851 15.86 4.16 -1.15
C PHE A 851 17.24 4.04 -1.81
N ILE A 852 17.93 2.93 -1.53
CA ILE A 852 19.07 2.44 -2.30
C ILE A 852 18.52 1.27 -3.12
N SER A 853 18.81 1.22 -4.41
CA SER A 853 18.51 0.05 -5.24
C SER A 853 19.73 -0.88 -5.20
N ASP A 854 19.50 -2.17 -4.96
CA ASP A 854 20.53 -3.18 -4.65
C ASP A 854 19.89 -4.58 -4.73
N ASP A 855 20.65 -5.66 -4.54
CA ASP A 855 20.28 -7.07 -4.63
C ASP A 855 19.13 -7.54 -3.71
N HIS A 856 18.71 -6.74 -2.73
CA HIS A 856 17.50 -7.02 -1.94
C HIS A 856 16.20 -6.75 -2.71
N VAL A 857 16.22 -5.82 -3.67
CA VAL A 857 15.02 -5.31 -4.35
C VAL A 857 14.19 -6.42 -5.03
N PRO A 858 14.80 -7.42 -5.73
CA PRO A 858 14.04 -8.50 -6.36
C PRO A 858 13.35 -9.46 -5.37
N PHE A 859 13.83 -9.53 -4.12
CA PHE A 859 13.21 -10.28 -3.03
C PHE A 859 12.14 -9.43 -2.31
N MET A 860 12.42 -8.15 -2.08
CA MET A 860 11.47 -7.19 -1.49
C MET A 860 10.19 -7.06 -2.33
N HIS A 861 10.32 -6.99 -3.67
CA HIS A 861 9.18 -6.99 -4.59
C HIS A 861 8.33 -8.28 -4.54
N ARG A 862 8.82 -9.34 -3.91
CA ARG A 862 8.13 -10.62 -3.68
C ARG A 862 7.64 -10.80 -2.24
N GLY A 863 7.71 -9.75 -1.42
CA GLY A 863 7.20 -9.74 -0.05
C GLY A 863 8.16 -10.27 1.01
N VAL A 864 9.46 -10.39 0.71
CA VAL A 864 10.49 -10.73 1.70
C VAL A 864 10.85 -9.50 2.52
N ASP A 865 10.82 -9.62 3.86
CA ASP A 865 11.26 -8.56 4.77
C ASP A 865 12.79 -8.36 4.71
N ILE A 866 13.23 -7.10 4.64
CA ILE A 866 14.64 -6.72 4.40
C ILE A 866 15.21 -5.94 5.59
N LEU A 867 16.38 -6.31 6.08
CA LEU A 867 17.23 -5.47 6.95
C LEU A 867 18.46 -5.01 6.15
N HIS A 868 18.46 -3.74 5.75
CA HIS A 868 19.64 -3.14 5.11
C HIS A 868 20.72 -2.83 6.14
N VAL A 869 21.95 -3.26 5.85
CA VAL A 869 23.16 -2.90 6.59
C VAL A 869 24.14 -2.22 5.63
N ILE A 870 23.73 -1.05 5.13
CA ILE A 870 24.49 -0.21 4.19
C ILE A 870 24.67 1.20 4.79
N PRO A 871 25.85 1.82 4.73
CA PRO A 871 26.06 3.18 5.19
C PRO A 871 25.35 4.23 4.32
N THR A 872 24.99 5.37 4.90
CA THR A 872 24.64 6.58 4.15
C THR A 872 25.09 7.82 4.93
N PRO A 873 25.93 8.71 4.37
CA PRO A 873 26.48 8.65 3.01
C PRO A 873 27.43 7.47 2.78
N PHE A 874 27.55 7.03 1.53
CA PHE A 874 28.51 6.02 1.09
C PHE A 874 29.97 6.47 1.34
N PRO A 875 30.92 5.52 1.42
CA PRO A 875 32.35 5.81 1.46
C PRO A 875 32.76 6.77 0.36
N TRP A 876 33.56 7.79 0.68
CA TRP A 876 33.90 8.84 -0.30
C TRP A 876 34.73 8.33 -1.48
N PHE A 877 35.33 7.14 -1.37
CA PHE A 877 36.11 6.44 -2.39
C PHE A 877 35.32 5.35 -3.16
N TRP A 878 34.03 5.15 -2.85
CA TRP A 878 33.13 4.24 -3.56
C TRP A 878 33.21 4.41 -5.09
N HIS A 879 33.24 3.27 -5.82
CA HIS A 879 33.37 3.19 -7.27
C HIS A 879 34.58 3.97 -7.85
N LYS A 880 35.72 3.94 -7.14
CA LYS A 880 37.01 4.51 -7.61
C LYS A 880 38.16 3.54 -7.36
N MET A 881 39.32 3.81 -7.96
CA MET A 881 40.51 2.97 -7.77
C MET A 881 41.08 3.05 -6.35
N GLU A 882 40.71 4.08 -5.58
CA GLU A 882 40.99 4.22 -4.16
C GLU A 882 40.11 3.33 -3.26
N ASP A 883 39.13 2.59 -3.80
CA ASP A 883 38.52 1.46 -3.08
C ASP A 883 39.42 0.21 -3.17
N ASP A 884 40.57 0.32 -2.52
CA ASP A 884 41.62 -0.70 -2.49
C ASP A 884 41.84 -1.26 -1.07
N ALA A 885 42.70 -2.28 -0.99
CA ALA A 885 43.03 -2.98 0.25
C ALA A 885 43.59 -2.06 1.36
N GLU A 886 44.30 -0.98 1.01
CA GLU A 886 44.98 -0.09 1.95
C GLU A 886 44.03 0.98 2.54
N HIS A 887 42.83 1.13 1.97
CA HIS A 887 41.80 2.07 2.44
C HIS A 887 40.75 1.43 3.38
N LEU A 888 40.85 0.12 3.63
CA LEU A 888 40.01 -0.61 4.59
C LEU A 888 40.41 -0.32 6.04
N ASP A 889 39.42 -0.05 6.91
CA ASP A 889 39.63 0.13 8.34
C ASP A 889 39.40 -1.19 9.09
N ASP A 890 40.49 -1.93 9.35
CA ASP A 890 40.45 -3.20 10.09
C ASP A 890 39.62 -3.11 11.39
N PRO A 891 39.80 -2.12 12.29
CA PRO A 891 38.96 -1.99 13.50
C PRO A 891 37.44 -1.93 13.20
N THR A 892 37.03 -1.23 12.15
CA THR A 892 35.62 -1.18 11.71
C THR A 892 35.16 -2.54 11.18
N MET A 893 35.98 -3.24 10.40
CA MET A 893 35.66 -4.59 9.92
C MET A 893 35.56 -5.62 11.07
N GLN A 894 36.50 -5.58 12.02
CA GLN A 894 36.47 -6.39 13.24
C GLN A 894 35.16 -6.14 14.01
N ASP A 895 34.72 -4.88 14.11
CA ASP A 895 33.49 -4.53 14.82
C ASP A 895 32.23 -4.98 14.09
N TRP A 896 32.11 -4.78 12.77
CA TRP A 896 30.95 -5.27 12.02
C TRP A 896 30.82 -6.79 12.07
N SER A 897 31.92 -7.53 11.93
CA SER A 897 31.88 -9.00 12.04
C SER A 897 31.36 -9.47 13.40
N LYS A 898 31.71 -8.78 14.50
CA LYS A 898 31.15 -9.05 15.84
C LYS A 898 29.66 -8.71 15.92
N LEU A 899 29.24 -7.55 15.42
CA LEU A 899 27.85 -7.09 15.47
C LEU A 899 26.91 -8.07 14.73
N ILE A 900 27.27 -8.47 13.51
CA ILE A 900 26.47 -9.41 12.71
C ILE A 900 26.51 -10.82 13.31
N THR A 901 27.66 -11.29 13.81
CA THR A 901 27.74 -12.59 14.51
C THR A 901 26.85 -12.62 15.76
N ALA A 902 26.83 -11.53 16.53
CA ALA A 902 25.97 -11.40 17.71
C ALA A 902 24.48 -11.36 17.33
N PHE A 903 24.11 -10.64 16.27
CA PHE A 903 22.73 -10.56 15.80
C PHE A 903 22.20 -11.92 15.31
N VAL A 904 23.01 -12.66 14.55
CA VAL A 904 22.68 -14.04 14.15
C VAL A 904 22.54 -14.95 15.38
N ALA A 905 23.39 -14.78 16.39
CA ALA A 905 23.31 -15.56 17.62
C ALA A 905 22.09 -15.22 18.52
N GLU A 906 21.61 -13.97 18.51
CA GLU A 906 20.36 -13.57 19.18
C GLU A 906 19.11 -14.06 18.39
N TRP A 907 19.15 -14.04 17.05
CA TRP A 907 18.07 -14.54 16.18
C TRP A 907 17.91 -16.07 16.22
N MET A 908 19.03 -16.78 16.34
CA MET A 908 19.11 -18.24 16.40
C MET A 908 19.10 -18.79 17.84
N ASP A 909 18.71 -17.96 18.83
CA ASP A 909 18.51 -18.34 20.23
C ASP A 909 19.71 -19.04 20.91
N LEU A 910 20.94 -18.64 20.57
CA LEU A 910 22.18 -19.32 20.96
C LEU A 910 22.69 -18.99 22.38
N GLU A 911 21.83 -18.50 23.27
CA GLU A 911 22.18 -18.18 24.67
C GLU A 911 22.70 -19.43 25.39
N GLY A 912 23.92 -19.35 25.93
CA GLY A 912 24.59 -20.46 26.61
C GLY A 912 25.27 -21.48 25.68
N HIS A 913 24.98 -21.47 24.38
CA HIS A 913 25.55 -22.40 23.40
C HIS A 913 26.87 -21.90 22.77
N LEU A 914 27.15 -20.59 22.81
CA LEU A 914 28.39 -20.03 22.27
C LEU A 914 29.63 -20.60 22.97
N PRO A 915 30.66 -21.05 22.20
CA PRO A 915 31.87 -21.63 22.76
C PRO A 915 32.69 -20.61 23.55
N VAL A 916 33.47 -21.12 24.52
CA VAL A 916 34.50 -20.31 25.18
C VAL A 916 35.75 -20.39 24.31
N TRP A 917 36.01 -19.34 23.54
CA TRP A 917 37.27 -19.18 22.81
C TRP A 917 38.41 -19.02 23.81
N GLU A 918 39.15 -20.09 24.06
CA GLU A 918 40.43 -19.98 24.73
C GLU A 918 41.32 -19.04 23.90
N LYS A 919 41.83 -17.99 24.54
CA LYS A 919 42.88 -17.18 23.90
C LYS A 919 44.05 -18.10 23.64
N GLN A 920 44.32 -18.39 22.37
CA GLN A 920 45.62 -18.92 21.96
C GLN A 920 46.68 -17.95 22.47
N ALA A 921 47.39 -18.36 23.52
CA ALA A 921 48.54 -17.63 23.99
C ALA A 921 49.59 -17.74 22.89
N ALA A 922 49.97 -16.59 22.30
CA ALA A 922 51.09 -16.54 21.38
C ALA A 922 52.37 -16.88 22.17
N ASP A 923 52.74 -18.16 22.18
CA ASP A 923 53.99 -18.62 22.79
C ASP A 923 55.16 -18.07 21.95
N PRO A 924 56.06 -17.23 22.52
CA PRO A 924 57.17 -16.69 21.76
C PRO A 924 58.30 -17.69 21.46
N TYR A 925 58.16 -18.98 21.84
CA TYR A 925 59.28 -19.91 21.96
C TYR A 925 59.14 -21.33 21.36
N GLU A 926 58.24 -21.58 20.40
CA GLU A 926 58.44 -22.72 19.48
C GLU A 926 59.34 -22.33 18.30
N LYS A 927 60.63 -22.66 18.43
CA LYS A 927 61.55 -22.72 17.30
C LYS A 927 61.33 -24.01 16.52
N THR A 928 61.41 -23.91 15.20
CA THR A 928 61.56 -25.05 14.31
C THR A 928 62.80 -25.90 14.66
N GLU A 929 62.58 -27.19 14.87
CA GLU A 929 63.56 -28.23 14.48
C GLU A 929 62.88 -29.22 13.52
N LEU A 930 63.49 -29.35 12.33
CA LEU A 930 63.15 -30.26 11.21
C LEU A 930 61.89 -29.91 10.40
#